data_AF-A0A2P7RDS1-F1
#
_entry.id   AF-A0A2P7RDS1-F1
#
_cell.length_a   1.000
_cell.length_b   1.000
_cell.length_c   1.000
_cell.angle_alpha   90.00
_cell.angle_beta   90.00
_cell.angle_gamma   90.00
#
_symmetry.space_group_name_H-M   'P 1'
#
loop_
_entity.id
_entity.type
_entity.pdbx_description
1 polymer ?
#
loop_
_entity_poly.entity_id
_entity_poly.type
_entity_poly.pdbx_seq_one_letter_code
_entity_poly.pdbx_strand_id
1 'polypeptide(L)'
;MSIRLKVLVDFYLSSLGKLSVSDVKAIKDLIFSDIKNLLSEDNYNAGHNHGLMLDLSLLYCASSFKESGDFFDVKMVFDRASKTLSQMFNSSGFTKEHSIVYQPFNAALANELFDYAADFKQSELIEFIQKINNATDKLLAMAKLSDGHYLTVGDSFRKIDPSLIEKSIKNKTTKNKNSLNVDHDLLLDTKAGICLYSKKDNSCQIKLAFTSCWHSNAHKQNDELSFILEYNGICIFDDVGYTEFVTDKGREWHRSESVHSNFSVQAIEWSKRQKTDKNSLVTYAENNHNHLVVKGHHTRFASTPVERLLALDKERQTIYIKDSFFTLEKLGGVIETRFVLHPSISVNFNNNDIEFLSKGVCIARLTVQESKSKILEIKKERIDYVENNRSKVSSTDVIKILSECPESQSYDATYKIELISNNALTVRYDDEQSVGYNILNNNAWFTPRFGTVPFGPGVKIDWSLDPFSNRSWVWLFHQLAFIKDLLNYDKDDSSGKGLSFCLGVLKSWWENNKDVPFTSDVVWHDHGSALRLRRILDVFNQLSGARALTSDESGFFDCLIKKHADYLADEKFYSRGNNHGLDQTITLFLACVSFKEKNWAAEYLSLCTDRLRYEVERMFDGDGGHFENSCHYQGLGITQLLMVSNLLRKHRDVLSPESVVSQELIEKATKVLCFMVTPLGNFAPIGDTEASKPPIIFPDYSKPNNYSNYQFALSCGTEGKALKDNYMVLPESGWAFYRNTWKDKNDFYLLAKCGYKSDYHRQDDDTSFVLYYKGEEWITDGGLYNYQESDSDRKFIRSHHAHSMSAPVEKSPIRKNKLLKGESSLLGGINSDDFFYVKMKTNIFAGYKVARQLSVKNDLSLSIYDCVENEKNQGLTQYRTRFVVPVDKEILVHEDCIEIKKGSLSLRILILSDIAYDVGLSSISISRSFNELIDAQAVDINYFSSGLTVNYKCLWSL
;
A
#
# COMPACT_ATOMS: atom_id res chain seq x y z
N MET A 1 -7.39 -31.88 -13.71
CA MET A 1 -6.77 -33.16 -14.10
C MET A 1 -5.25 -33.04 -14.30
N SER A 2 -4.74 -32.06 -15.06
CA SER A 2 -3.28 -31.78 -15.16
C SER A 2 -2.56 -31.71 -13.81
N ILE A 3 -3.06 -30.87 -12.89
CA ILE A 3 -2.50 -30.74 -11.53
C ILE A 3 -2.56 -32.08 -10.77
N ARG A 4 -3.67 -32.82 -10.92
CA ARG A 4 -3.87 -34.12 -10.25
C ARG A 4 -2.84 -35.15 -10.72
N LEU A 5 -2.55 -35.23 -12.02
CA LEU A 5 -1.54 -36.15 -12.55
C LEU A 5 -0.16 -35.87 -11.95
N LYS A 6 0.27 -34.61 -11.89
CA LYS A 6 1.55 -34.22 -11.27
C LYS A 6 1.61 -34.65 -9.80
N VAL A 7 0.56 -34.34 -9.02
CA VAL A 7 0.45 -34.72 -7.61
C VAL A 7 0.49 -36.24 -7.42
N LEU A 8 -0.21 -37.01 -8.26
CA LEU A 8 -0.22 -38.47 -8.18
C LEU A 8 1.16 -39.06 -8.48
N VAL A 9 1.88 -38.53 -9.48
CA VAL A 9 3.25 -38.94 -9.81
C VAL A 9 4.20 -38.62 -8.65
N ASP A 10 4.13 -37.42 -8.07
CA ASP A 10 4.95 -37.03 -6.91
C ASP A 10 4.68 -37.90 -5.69
N PHE A 11 3.39 -38.14 -5.42
CA PHE A 11 2.97 -39.02 -4.35
C PHE A 11 3.50 -40.44 -4.57
N TYR A 12 3.37 -40.99 -5.78
CA TYR A 12 3.93 -42.30 -6.12
C TYR A 12 5.44 -42.36 -5.85
N LEU A 13 6.21 -41.39 -6.37
CA LEU A 13 7.67 -41.37 -6.24
C LEU A 13 8.13 -41.23 -4.78
N SER A 14 7.47 -40.36 -4.00
CA SER A 14 7.77 -40.16 -2.57
C SER A 14 7.38 -41.34 -1.67
N SER A 15 6.51 -42.22 -2.18
CA SER A 15 5.93 -43.36 -1.48
C SER A 15 6.58 -44.71 -1.83
N LEU A 16 7.56 -44.71 -2.74
CA LEU A 16 8.28 -45.93 -3.12
C LEU A 16 8.90 -46.61 -1.89
N GLY A 17 8.58 -47.89 -1.70
CA GLY A 17 9.06 -48.71 -0.58
C GLY A 17 8.31 -48.51 0.75
N LYS A 18 7.28 -47.65 0.80
CA LYS A 18 6.49 -47.37 2.02
C LYS A 18 5.06 -47.90 1.97
N LEU A 19 4.57 -48.25 0.78
CA LEU A 19 3.18 -48.66 0.53
C LEU A 19 3.07 -50.16 0.25
N SER A 20 1.88 -50.71 0.51
CA SER A 20 1.56 -52.09 0.13
C SER A 20 1.52 -52.22 -1.40
N VAL A 21 1.70 -53.45 -1.90
CA VAL A 21 1.64 -53.74 -3.34
C VAL A 21 0.28 -53.37 -3.93
N SER A 22 -0.81 -53.54 -3.19
CA SER A 22 -2.17 -53.15 -3.62
C SER A 22 -2.33 -51.64 -3.74
N ASP A 23 -1.76 -50.86 -2.81
CA ASP A 23 -1.87 -49.40 -2.83
C ASP A 23 -1.03 -48.81 -3.97
N VAL A 24 0.19 -49.34 -4.18
CA VAL A 24 1.04 -48.98 -5.31
C VAL A 24 0.32 -49.22 -6.64
N LYS A 25 -0.37 -50.37 -6.76
CA LYS A 25 -1.16 -50.68 -7.95
C LYS A 25 -2.32 -49.70 -8.15
N ALA A 26 -3.08 -49.39 -7.10
CA ALA A 26 -4.19 -48.46 -7.18
C ALA A 26 -3.76 -47.04 -7.62
N ILE A 27 -2.62 -46.55 -7.10
CA ILE A 27 -2.07 -45.26 -7.49
C ILE A 27 -1.65 -45.26 -8.96
N LYS A 28 -0.98 -46.33 -9.42
CA LYS A 28 -0.62 -46.48 -10.84
C LYS A 28 -1.85 -46.51 -11.73
N ASP A 29 -2.89 -47.24 -11.36
CA ASP A 29 -4.14 -47.31 -12.13
C ASP A 29 -4.79 -45.90 -12.25
N LEU A 30 -4.72 -45.08 -11.20
CA LEU A 30 -5.16 -43.68 -11.24
C LEU A 30 -4.29 -42.81 -12.16
N ILE A 31 -2.95 -42.95 -12.08
CA ILE A 31 -2.01 -42.24 -12.97
C ILE A 31 -2.31 -42.60 -14.43
N PHE A 32 -2.48 -43.88 -14.74
CA PHE A 32 -2.78 -44.35 -16.10
C PHE A 32 -4.14 -43.87 -16.61
N SER A 33 -5.15 -43.87 -15.74
CA SER A 33 -6.47 -43.29 -16.05
C SER A 33 -6.36 -41.80 -16.39
N ASP A 34 -5.58 -41.04 -15.62
CA ASP A 34 -5.35 -39.63 -15.87
C ASP A 34 -4.59 -39.38 -17.17
N ILE A 35 -3.53 -40.16 -17.44
CA ILE A 35 -2.80 -40.10 -18.72
C ILE A 35 -3.77 -40.32 -19.89
N LYS A 36 -4.59 -41.37 -19.84
CA LYS A 36 -5.57 -41.68 -20.90
C LYS A 36 -6.56 -40.53 -21.11
N ASN A 37 -7.05 -39.92 -20.03
CA ASN A 37 -7.96 -38.78 -20.10
C ASN A 37 -7.31 -37.53 -20.71
N LEU A 38 -6.04 -37.25 -20.40
CA LEU A 38 -5.28 -36.11 -20.93
C LEU A 38 -4.84 -36.29 -22.40
N LEU A 39 -4.80 -37.52 -22.89
CA LEU A 39 -4.54 -37.85 -24.29
C LEU A 39 -5.80 -37.77 -25.16
N SER A 40 -7.00 -37.81 -24.55
CA SER A 40 -8.27 -37.73 -25.28
C SER A 40 -8.40 -36.39 -26.03
N GLU A 41 -8.77 -36.47 -27.32
CA GLU A 41 -9.03 -35.28 -28.14
C GLU A 41 -10.18 -34.43 -27.59
N ASP A 42 -11.20 -35.08 -27.00
CA ASP A 42 -12.37 -34.40 -26.41
C ASP A 42 -12.00 -33.47 -25.24
N ASN A 43 -10.85 -33.72 -24.60
CA ASN A 43 -10.38 -32.96 -23.45
C ASN A 43 -9.26 -31.96 -23.80
N TYR A 44 -8.81 -31.92 -25.06
CA TYR A 44 -7.66 -31.12 -25.46
C TYR A 44 -8.07 -29.85 -26.22
N ASN A 45 -7.86 -28.70 -25.57
CA ASN A 45 -8.10 -27.39 -26.17
C ASN A 45 -6.84 -26.88 -26.88
N ALA A 46 -6.68 -27.22 -28.15
CA ALA A 46 -5.59 -26.71 -28.98
C ALA A 46 -5.63 -25.18 -29.06
N GLY A 47 -4.46 -24.56 -28.92
CA GLY A 47 -4.32 -23.10 -29.00
C GLY A 47 -4.76 -22.32 -27.77
N HIS A 48 -4.99 -23.01 -26.65
CA HIS A 48 -5.34 -22.41 -25.36
C HIS A 48 -4.31 -22.82 -24.29
N ASN A 49 -4.04 -21.95 -23.32
CA ASN A 49 -3.15 -22.23 -22.20
C ASN A 49 -3.49 -23.53 -21.45
N HIS A 50 -4.77 -23.89 -21.31
CA HIS A 50 -5.23 -25.13 -20.69
C HIS A 50 -4.69 -26.36 -21.42
N GLY A 51 -4.68 -26.37 -22.76
CA GLY A 51 -4.11 -27.48 -23.54
C GLY A 51 -2.61 -27.64 -23.27
N LEU A 52 -1.88 -26.53 -23.26
CA LEU A 52 -0.44 -26.52 -22.95
C LEU A 52 -0.16 -27.04 -21.52
N MET A 53 -0.99 -26.70 -20.53
CA MET A 53 -0.87 -27.25 -19.17
C MET A 53 -1.09 -28.77 -19.11
N LEU A 54 -1.94 -29.33 -19.98
CA LEU A 54 -2.11 -30.78 -20.08
C LEU A 54 -0.84 -31.43 -20.65
N ASP A 55 -0.27 -30.85 -21.70
CA ASP A 55 0.99 -31.32 -22.31
C ASP A 55 2.15 -31.29 -21.31
N LEU A 56 2.33 -30.18 -20.60
CA LEU A 56 3.35 -30.06 -19.54
C LEU A 56 3.20 -31.12 -18.45
N SER A 57 1.97 -31.52 -18.13
CA SER A 57 1.72 -32.57 -17.13
C SER A 57 2.05 -33.97 -17.66
N LEU A 58 1.80 -34.22 -18.95
CA LEU A 58 2.22 -35.47 -19.61
C LEU A 58 3.75 -35.53 -19.76
N LEU A 59 4.40 -34.43 -20.13
CA LEU A 59 5.86 -34.35 -20.22
C LEU A 59 6.53 -34.53 -18.86
N TYR A 60 5.98 -33.93 -17.79
CA TYR A 60 6.41 -34.19 -16.42
C TYR A 60 6.29 -35.68 -16.06
N CYS A 61 5.16 -36.32 -16.42
CA CYS A 61 4.97 -37.74 -16.19
C CYS A 61 6.00 -38.58 -16.98
N ALA A 62 6.27 -38.22 -18.24
CA ALA A 62 7.28 -38.88 -19.07
C ALA A 62 8.70 -38.76 -18.49
N SER A 63 9.06 -37.59 -17.93
CA SER A 63 10.37 -37.39 -17.32
C SER A 63 10.54 -38.11 -15.98
N SER A 64 9.46 -38.20 -15.19
CA SER A 64 9.53 -38.60 -13.77
C SER A 64 9.04 -40.05 -13.53
N PHE A 65 8.21 -40.60 -14.42
CA PHE A 65 7.57 -41.91 -14.28
C PHE A 65 7.75 -42.75 -15.55
N LYS A 66 8.81 -43.57 -15.59
CA LYS A 66 9.27 -44.32 -16.78
C LYS A 66 8.21 -45.19 -17.45
N GLU A 67 7.28 -45.77 -16.67
CA GLU A 67 6.20 -46.64 -17.17
C GLU A 67 5.17 -45.89 -18.03
N SER A 68 5.18 -44.55 -18.02
CA SER A 68 4.33 -43.75 -18.91
C SER A 68 4.66 -43.92 -20.40
N GLY A 69 5.90 -44.31 -20.74
CA GLY A 69 6.33 -44.51 -22.13
C GLY A 69 5.57 -45.61 -22.88
N ASP A 70 4.91 -46.51 -22.15
CA ASP A 70 4.07 -47.57 -22.74
C ASP A 70 2.68 -47.05 -23.16
N PHE A 71 2.30 -45.83 -22.76
CA PHE A 71 0.95 -45.28 -22.95
C PHE A 71 0.86 -44.20 -24.01
N PHE A 72 1.94 -43.45 -24.26
CA PHE A 72 1.97 -42.42 -25.31
C PHE A 72 3.38 -42.14 -25.82
N ASP A 73 3.44 -41.69 -27.08
CA ASP A 73 4.66 -41.17 -27.68
C ASP A 73 4.88 -39.71 -27.22
N VAL A 74 6.02 -39.45 -26.57
CA VAL A 74 6.43 -38.11 -26.13
C VAL A 74 6.52 -37.14 -27.31
N LYS A 75 6.89 -37.62 -28.50
CA LYS A 75 6.94 -36.80 -29.73
C LYS A 75 5.56 -36.25 -30.07
N MET A 76 4.51 -37.05 -29.94
CA MET A 76 3.13 -36.62 -30.18
C MET A 76 2.74 -35.46 -29.25
N VAL A 77 3.17 -35.51 -27.98
CA VAL A 77 2.91 -34.44 -27.00
C VAL A 77 3.64 -33.15 -27.37
N PHE A 78 4.89 -33.23 -27.83
CA PHE A 78 5.62 -32.06 -28.34
C PHE A 78 4.99 -31.48 -29.62
N ASP A 79 4.56 -32.31 -30.56
CA ASP A 79 3.87 -31.87 -31.77
C ASP A 79 2.57 -31.13 -31.42
N ARG A 80 1.83 -31.66 -30.42
CA ARG A 80 0.60 -31.06 -29.89
C ARG A 80 0.88 -29.71 -29.20
N ALA A 81 1.91 -29.66 -28.34
CA ALA A 81 2.34 -28.44 -27.65
C ALA A 81 2.84 -27.35 -28.63
N SER A 82 3.63 -27.74 -29.64
CA SER A 82 4.13 -26.86 -30.69
C SER A 82 2.99 -26.23 -31.50
N LYS A 83 2.01 -27.06 -31.91
CA LYS A 83 0.78 -26.60 -32.56
C LYS A 83 0.02 -25.61 -31.69
N THR A 84 -0.14 -25.90 -30.39
CA THR A 84 -0.80 -25.01 -29.44
C THR A 84 -0.06 -23.68 -29.28
N LEU A 85 1.26 -23.67 -29.13
CA LEU A 85 2.04 -22.44 -29.07
C LEU A 85 1.92 -21.61 -30.35
N SER A 86 1.94 -22.24 -31.54
CA SER A 86 1.78 -21.53 -32.82
C SER A 86 0.40 -20.88 -32.98
N GLN A 87 -0.60 -21.37 -32.23
CA GLN A 87 -1.95 -20.80 -32.19
C GLN A 87 -2.04 -19.70 -31.13
N MET A 88 -1.42 -19.85 -29.97
CA MET A 88 -1.36 -18.84 -28.90
C MET A 88 -0.51 -17.62 -29.26
N PHE A 89 0.60 -17.81 -29.96
CA PHE A 89 1.56 -16.78 -30.32
C PHE A 89 1.61 -16.57 -31.83
N ASN A 90 1.96 -15.36 -32.26
CA ASN A 90 2.30 -15.09 -33.65
C ASN A 90 3.76 -15.46 -33.93
N SER A 91 4.18 -15.38 -35.19
CA SER A 91 5.55 -15.74 -35.62
C SER A 91 6.66 -14.90 -34.96
N SER A 92 6.32 -13.72 -34.43
CA SER A 92 7.24 -12.81 -33.75
C SER A 92 7.34 -13.09 -32.24
N GLY A 93 6.51 -13.98 -31.69
CA GLY A 93 6.49 -14.31 -30.26
C GLY A 93 5.51 -13.51 -29.41
N PHE A 94 4.68 -12.64 -30.00
CA PHE A 94 3.61 -11.94 -29.28
C PHE A 94 2.35 -12.80 -29.21
N THR A 95 1.68 -12.75 -28.06
CA THR A 95 0.43 -13.44 -27.78
C THR A 95 -0.69 -12.89 -28.67
N LYS A 96 -1.61 -13.77 -29.06
CA LYS A 96 -2.81 -13.39 -29.81
C LYS A 96 -3.99 -13.01 -28.91
N GLU A 97 -3.80 -12.99 -27.59
CA GLU A 97 -4.84 -12.77 -26.56
C GLU A 97 -5.11 -11.29 -26.19
N HIS A 98 -4.72 -10.32 -27.03
CA HIS A 98 -5.02 -8.87 -26.87
C HIS A 98 -4.80 -8.29 -25.46
N SER A 99 -3.89 -8.88 -24.69
CA SER A 99 -3.62 -8.51 -23.30
C SER A 99 -2.13 -8.57 -23.00
N ILE A 100 -1.64 -7.51 -22.38
CA ILE A 100 -0.26 -7.33 -21.93
C ILE A 100 0.06 -8.30 -20.79
N VAL A 101 -0.88 -8.59 -19.90
CA VAL A 101 -0.67 -9.52 -18.78
C VAL A 101 -0.66 -10.98 -19.23
N TYR A 102 -1.40 -11.33 -20.27
CA TYR A 102 -1.42 -12.70 -20.78
C TYR A 102 -0.17 -13.06 -21.60
N GLN A 103 0.62 -12.08 -22.06
CA GLN A 103 1.94 -12.33 -22.64
C GLN A 103 2.88 -13.07 -21.66
N PRO A 104 3.25 -12.51 -20.49
CA PRO A 104 4.12 -13.20 -19.54
C PRO A 104 3.49 -14.46 -18.94
N PHE A 105 2.16 -14.51 -18.81
CA PHE A 105 1.47 -15.72 -18.36
C PHE A 105 1.69 -16.90 -19.31
N ASN A 106 1.44 -16.69 -20.60
CA ASN A 106 1.62 -17.72 -21.61
C ASN A 106 3.12 -18.02 -21.84
N ALA A 107 3.99 -17.00 -21.74
CA ALA A 107 5.44 -17.17 -21.85
C ALA A 107 6.02 -18.02 -20.71
N ALA A 108 5.49 -17.90 -19.48
CA ALA A 108 5.90 -18.74 -18.36
C ALA A 108 5.62 -20.24 -18.63
N LEU A 109 4.46 -20.57 -19.22
CA LEU A 109 4.14 -21.94 -19.64
C LEU A 109 5.05 -22.42 -20.78
N ALA A 110 5.34 -21.54 -21.76
CA ALA A 110 6.29 -21.84 -22.83
C ALA A 110 7.71 -22.09 -22.28
N ASN A 111 8.11 -21.37 -21.22
CA ASN A 111 9.38 -21.59 -20.54
C ASN A 111 9.41 -22.90 -19.77
N GLU A 112 8.31 -23.34 -19.14
CA GLU A 112 8.26 -24.69 -18.55
C GLU A 112 8.45 -25.75 -19.66
N LEU A 113 7.85 -25.54 -20.83
CA LEU A 113 8.02 -26.45 -21.98
C LEU A 113 9.47 -26.49 -22.48
N PHE A 114 10.19 -25.37 -22.41
CA PHE A 114 11.58 -25.29 -22.84
C PHE A 114 12.49 -26.28 -22.10
N ASP A 115 12.27 -26.52 -20.79
CA ASP A 115 13.11 -27.47 -20.04
C ASP A 115 12.98 -28.87 -20.61
N TYR A 116 11.74 -29.32 -20.83
CA TYR A 116 11.49 -30.61 -21.47
C TYR A 116 11.97 -30.63 -22.93
N ALA A 117 11.75 -29.57 -23.69
CA ALA A 117 12.18 -29.49 -25.08
C ALA A 117 13.71 -29.63 -25.22
N ALA A 118 14.48 -29.07 -24.27
CA ALA A 118 15.93 -29.20 -24.22
C ALA A 118 16.36 -30.65 -23.96
N ASP A 119 15.75 -31.32 -22.97
CA ASP A 119 16.04 -32.71 -22.63
C ASP A 119 15.75 -33.68 -23.80
N PHE A 120 14.68 -33.41 -24.56
CA PHE A 120 14.25 -34.19 -25.72
C PHE A 120 14.72 -33.65 -27.08
N LYS A 121 15.66 -32.69 -27.09
CA LYS A 121 16.33 -32.12 -28.28
C LYS A 121 15.38 -31.56 -29.36
N GLN A 122 14.32 -30.86 -28.95
CA GLN A 122 13.33 -30.23 -29.84
C GLN A 122 13.78 -28.83 -30.30
N SER A 123 14.71 -28.75 -31.26
CA SER A 123 15.38 -27.50 -31.65
C SER A 123 14.47 -26.39 -32.19
N GLU A 124 13.49 -26.71 -33.04
CA GLU A 124 12.58 -25.71 -33.62
C GLU A 124 11.68 -25.07 -32.56
N LEU A 125 11.21 -25.90 -31.62
CA LEU A 125 10.39 -25.47 -30.49
C LEU A 125 11.18 -24.55 -29.55
N ILE A 126 12.43 -24.90 -29.26
CA ILE A 126 13.36 -24.08 -28.47
C ILE A 126 13.54 -22.70 -29.11
N GLU A 127 13.76 -22.63 -30.43
CA GLU A 127 13.92 -21.36 -31.14
C GLU A 127 12.64 -20.51 -31.08
N PHE A 128 11.46 -21.13 -31.20
CA PHE A 128 10.20 -20.41 -31.09
C PHE A 128 9.95 -19.88 -29.67
N ILE A 129 10.26 -20.65 -28.63
CA ILE A 129 10.17 -20.19 -27.24
C ILE A 129 11.14 -19.04 -26.96
N GLN A 130 12.33 -19.04 -27.56
CA GLN A 130 13.25 -17.90 -27.46
C GLN A 130 12.68 -16.63 -28.12
N LYS A 131 11.94 -16.74 -29.24
CA LYS A 131 11.21 -15.61 -29.83
C LYS A 131 10.14 -15.08 -28.89
N ILE A 132 9.39 -15.97 -28.22
CA ILE A 132 8.40 -15.61 -27.20
C ILE A 132 9.05 -14.84 -26.04
N ASN A 133 10.19 -15.32 -25.53
CA ASN A 133 10.91 -14.64 -24.45
C ASN A 133 11.37 -13.23 -24.87
N ASN A 134 11.99 -13.10 -26.05
CA ASN A 134 12.43 -11.81 -26.56
C ASN A 134 11.26 -10.83 -26.77
N ALA A 135 10.11 -11.30 -27.24
CA ALA A 135 8.90 -10.48 -27.38
C ALA A 135 8.34 -10.07 -26.01
N THR A 136 8.35 -10.99 -25.04
CA THR A 136 7.89 -10.74 -23.67
C THR A 136 8.73 -9.68 -22.97
N ASP A 137 10.07 -9.80 -23.04
CA ASP A 137 10.99 -8.82 -22.46
C ASP A 137 10.77 -7.42 -23.03
N LYS A 138 10.66 -7.33 -24.37
CA LYS A 138 10.39 -6.06 -25.06
C LYS A 138 9.04 -5.48 -24.68
N LEU A 139 7.99 -6.30 -24.65
CA LEU A 139 6.64 -5.85 -24.29
C LEU A 139 6.61 -5.32 -22.86
N LEU A 140 7.14 -6.07 -21.89
CA LEU A 140 7.14 -5.66 -20.48
C LEU A 140 7.95 -4.39 -20.25
N ALA A 141 9.09 -4.23 -20.93
CA ALA A 141 9.88 -3.00 -20.84
C ALA A 141 9.13 -1.78 -21.37
N MET A 142 8.45 -1.92 -22.52
CA MET A 142 7.75 -0.83 -23.21
C MET A 142 6.37 -0.52 -22.61
N ALA A 143 5.69 -1.51 -22.05
CA ALA A 143 4.34 -1.38 -21.49
C ALA A 143 4.30 -0.90 -20.03
N LYS A 144 5.45 -0.73 -19.39
CA LYS A 144 5.55 -0.25 -18.01
C LYS A 144 5.50 1.28 -17.98
N LEU A 145 4.60 1.85 -17.19
CA LEU A 145 4.46 3.27 -16.91
C LEU A 145 5.53 3.77 -15.92
N SER A 146 5.64 5.08 -15.74
CA SER A 146 6.68 5.70 -14.91
C SER A 146 6.49 5.45 -13.40
N ASP A 147 5.26 5.22 -12.96
CA ASP A 147 4.90 4.85 -11.59
C ASP A 147 5.14 3.36 -11.28
N GLY A 148 5.53 2.57 -12.29
CA GLY A 148 5.81 1.15 -12.19
C GLY A 148 4.64 0.22 -12.53
N HIS A 149 3.45 0.74 -12.82
CA HIS A 149 2.31 -0.03 -13.30
C HIS A 149 2.43 -0.36 -14.79
N TYR A 150 1.57 -1.24 -15.30
CA TYR A 150 1.49 -1.62 -16.70
C TYR A 150 0.23 -1.06 -17.36
N LEU A 151 0.33 -0.80 -18.66
CA LEU A 151 -0.80 -0.41 -19.51
C LEU A 151 -1.94 -1.45 -19.44
N THR A 152 -3.18 -0.97 -19.51
CA THR A 152 -4.41 -1.76 -19.32
C THR A 152 -5.12 -2.10 -20.63
N VAL A 153 -4.38 -2.61 -21.64
CA VAL A 153 -4.96 -3.04 -22.93
C VAL A 153 -5.65 -4.40 -22.80
N GLY A 154 -6.87 -4.55 -23.31
CA GLY A 154 -7.68 -5.75 -23.13
C GLY A 154 -7.92 -6.12 -21.67
N ASP A 155 -7.96 -7.41 -21.34
CA ASP A 155 -8.09 -7.87 -19.94
C ASP A 155 -6.77 -7.77 -19.14
N SER A 156 -6.02 -6.68 -19.31
CA SER A 156 -4.77 -6.40 -18.59
C SER A 156 -5.01 -5.71 -17.25
N PHE A 157 -4.14 -6.01 -16.28
CA PHE A 157 -4.12 -5.41 -14.95
C PHE A 157 -2.93 -4.47 -14.79
N ARG A 158 -3.12 -3.43 -13.99
CA ARG A 158 -2.09 -2.42 -13.68
C ARG A 158 -0.86 -3.00 -12.99
N LYS A 159 -1.01 -4.08 -12.24
CA LYS A 159 0.07 -4.75 -11.53
C LYS A 159 0.18 -6.19 -12.00
N ILE A 160 1.39 -6.58 -12.41
CA ILE A 160 1.74 -7.95 -12.74
C ILE A 160 2.50 -8.55 -11.56
N ASP A 161 2.16 -9.78 -11.17
CA ASP A 161 2.87 -10.52 -10.12
C ASP A 161 4.37 -10.64 -10.47
N PRO A 162 5.28 -10.15 -9.61
CA PRO A 162 6.73 -10.30 -9.81
C PRO A 162 7.16 -11.76 -10.04
N SER A 163 6.50 -12.73 -9.41
CA SER A 163 6.80 -14.15 -9.60
C SER A 163 6.48 -14.64 -11.01
N LEU A 164 5.45 -14.07 -11.63
CA LEU A 164 5.08 -14.36 -13.01
C LEU A 164 6.10 -13.78 -13.99
N ILE A 165 6.52 -12.54 -13.75
CA ILE A 165 7.58 -11.88 -14.53
C ILE A 165 8.84 -12.75 -14.49
N GLU A 166 9.27 -13.18 -13.31
CA GLU A 166 10.46 -14.02 -13.15
C GLU A 166 10.36 -15.34 -13.92
N LYS A 167 9.22 -16.02 -13.87
CA LYS A 167 9.00 -17.27 -14.63
C LYS A 167 8.94 -17.06 -16.15
N SER A 168 8.52 -15.87 -16.59
CA SER A 168 8.43 -15.53 -18.02
C SER A 168 9.77 -15.14 -18.65
N ILE A 169 10.82 -14.88 -17.85
CA ILE A 169 12.14 -14.42 -18.32
C ILE A 169 13.22 -15.45 -17.96
N LYS A 170 13.52 -16.36 -18.88
CA LYS A 170 14.37 -17.54 -18.60
C LYS A 170 15.90 -17.31 -18.64
N ASN A 171 16.36 -16.12 -19.03
CA ASN A 171 17.80 -15.85 -19.26
C ASN A 171 18.34 -14.69 -18.39
N LYS A 172 18.73 -14.97 -17.14
CA LYS A 172 19.63 -14.07 -16.35
C LYS A 172 21.12 -14.38 -16.53
N THR A 173 21.49 -15.39 -17.34
CA THR A 173 22.87 -15.93 -17.44
C THR A 173 23.73 -15.42 -18.59
N THR A 174 23.26 -14.47 -19.40
CA THR A 174 24.20 -13.61 -20.14
C THR A 174 24.45 -12.36 -19.32
N LYS A 175 25.66 -12.29 -18.73
CA LYS A 175 26.30 -11.05 -18.32
C LYS A 175 26.38 -10.11 -19.53
N ASN A 176 25.29 -9.44 -19.83
CA ASN A 176 25.27 -8.15 -20.48
C ASN A 176 24.52 -7.20 -19.56
N LYS A 177 25.20 -6.83 -18.46
CA LYS A 177 24.90 -5.61 -17.71
C LYS A 177 25.03 -4.32 -18.57
N ASN A 178 25.28 -4.45 -19.88
CA ASN A 178 25.43 -3.37 -20.87
C ASN A 178 24.70 -3.63 -22.22
N SER A 179 23.66 -4.47 -22.33
CA SER A 179 22.94 -4.61 -23.62
C SER A 179 21.42 -4.78 -23.57
N LEU A 180 20.75 -4.00 -22.73
CA LEU A 180 19.40 -3.51 -23.06
C LEU A 180 19.44 -1.97 -23.10
N ASN A 181 20.44 -1.41 -23.80
CA ASN A 181 20.20 -0.19 -24.56
C ASN A 181 19.20 -0.59 -25.67
N VAL A 182 17.92 -0.64 -25.34
CA VAL A 182 16.88 -0.74 -26.38
C VAL A 182 16.79 0.65 -26.98
N ASP A 183 17.69 0.90 -27.94
CA ASP A 183 17.73 2.09 -28.78
C ASP A 183 16.62 2.03 -29.85
N HIS A 184 15.41 1.68 -29.39
CA HIS A 184 14.19 1.68 -30.18
C HIS A 184 13.11 2.29 -29.30
N ASP A 185 12.90 3.60 -29.47
CA ASP A 185 11.77 4.31 -28.88
C ASP A 185 10.40 3.72 -29.31
N LEU A 186 10.37 2.72 -30.20
CA LEU A 186 9.16 2.16 -30.80
C LEU A 186 9.17 0.62 -30.78
N LEU A 187 8.11 0.04 -30.24
CA LEU A 187 7.71 -1.36 -30.43
C LEU A 187 6.45 -1.39 -31.29
N LEU A 188 6.56 -1.99 -32.48
CA LEU A 188 5.44 -2.23 -33.38
C LEU A 188 5.34 -3.72 -33.69
N ASP A 189 4.19 -4.31 -33.41
CA ASP A 189 3.83 -5.61 -33.97
C ASP A 189 2.44 -5.51 -34.59
N THR A 190 2.40 -5.33 -35.91
CA THR A 190 1.15 -5.17 -36.67
C THR A 190 0.28 -6.42 -36.60
N LYS A 191 0.89 -7.60 -36.37
CA LYS A 191 0.16 -8.82 -36.13
C LYS A 191 -0.55 -8.74 -34.79
N ALA A 192 0.11 -8.47 -33.68
CA ALA A 192 -0.54 -8.28 -32.37
C ALA A 192 -1.41 -7.00 -32.30
N GLY A 193 -1.24 -6.11 -33.28
CA GLY A 193 -1.91 -4.82 -33.42
C GLY A 193 -1.66 -3.89 -32.24
N ILE A 194 -0.42 -3.91 -31.75
CA ILE A 194 0.07 -3.03 -30.68
C ILE A 194 1.20 -2.16 -31.25
N CYS A 195 1.13 -0.88 -30.95
CA CYS A 195 2.18 0.11 -31.18
C CYS A 195 2.47 0.81 -29.85
N LEU A 196 3.66 0.60 -29.29
CA LEU A 196 4.13 1.28 -28.07
C LEU A 196 5.30 2.17 -28.44
N TYR A 197 5.19 3.44 -28.10
CA TYR A 197 6.25 4.42 -28.23
C TYR A 197 6.67 4.92 -26.85
N SER A 198 7.96 4.99 -26.60
CA SER A 198 8.54 5.51 -25.36
C SER A 198 9.81 6.27 -25.69
N LYS A 199 9.84 7.57 -25.42
CA LYS A 199 11.05 8.39 -25.54
C LYS A 199 11.32 9.10 -24.23
N LYS A 200 12.58 9.11 -23.82
CA LYS A 200 13.07 9.87 -22.68
C LYS A 200 14.34 10.62 -23.07
N ASP A 201 14.27 11.94 -23.14
CA ASP A 201 15.43 12.81 -23.26
C ASP A 201 15.51 13.78 -22.07
N ASN A 202 16.52 14.66 -22.05
CA ASN A 202 16.72 15.61 -20.95
C ASN A 202 15.57 16.62 -20.80
N SER A 203 14.69 16.75 -21.80
CA SER A 203 13.64 17.77 -21.86
C SER A 203 12.23 17.20 -21.73
N CYS A 204 12.02 15.92 -22.09
CA CYS A 204 10.71 15.29 -22.07
C CYS A 204 10.78 13.78 -21.89
N GLN A 205 9.75 13.24 -21.22
CA GLN A 205 9.46 11.81 -21.20
C GLN A 205 8.05 11.60 -21.73
N ILE A 206 7.89 10.84 -22.81
CA ILE A 206 6.58 10.52 -23.37
C ILE A 206 6.45 9.02 -23.57
N LYS A 207 5.29 8.48 -23.19
CA LYS A 207 4.88 7.12 -23.55
C LYS A 207 3.51 7.16 -24.19
N LEU A 208 3.39 6.50 -25.33
CA LEU A 208 2.15 6.40 -26.08
C LEU A 208 1.91 4.93 -26.42
N ALA A 209 0.72 4.44 -26.11
CA ALA A 209 0.26 3.14 -26.56
C ALA A 209 -0.91 3.32 -27.52
N PHE A 210 -0.94 2.55 -28.60
CA PHE A 210 -2.03 2.51 -29.54
C PHE A 210 -2.34 1.04 -29.89
N THR A 211 -3.61 0.68 -29.86
CA THR A 211 -4.06 -0.70 -30.11
C THR A 211 -5.15 -0.76 -31.17
N SER A 212 -5.06 -1.74 -32.07
CA SER A 212 -6.14 -2.12 -32.98
C SER A 212 -5.92 -3.55 -33.46
N CYS A 213 -6.61 -4.51 -32.86
CA CYS A 213 -6.51 -5.91 -33.26
C CYS A 213 -7.66 -6.78 -32.77
N TRP A 214 -7.98 -7.84 -33.53
CA TRP A 214 -8.95 -8.86 -33.11
C TRP A 214 -8.67 -10.25 -33.72
N HIS A 215 -7.81 -11.03 -33.06
CA HIS A 215 -7.48 -12.42 -33.41
C HIS A 215 -8.41 -13.45 -32.78
N SER A 216 -8.78 -13.21 -31.53
CA SER A 216 -9.57 -14.11 -30.70
C SER A 216 -10.55 -13.30 -29.86
N ASN A 217 -11.59 -13.98 -29.39
CA ASN A 217 -12.54 -13.42 -28.42
C ASN A 217 -12.02 -13.51 -26.97
N ALA A 218 -10.98 -14.32 -26.72
CA ALA A 218 -10.36 -14.47 -25.42
C ALA A 218 -9.68 -13.16 -25.00
N HIS A 219 -9.97 -12.70 -23.79
CA HIS A 219 -9.38 -11.50 -23.18
C HIS A 219 -9.54 -10.20 -23.99
N LYS A 220 -10.48 -10.20 -24.93
CA LYS A 220 -10.75 -9.11 -25.87
C LYS A 220 -11.81 -8.14 -25.34
N GLN A 221 -11.53 -6.85 -25.47
CA GLN A 221 -12.44 -5.74 -25.21
C GLN A 221 -12.79 -5.02 -26.53
N ASN A 222 -13.70 -4.05 -26.50
CA ASN A 222 -14.02 -3.20 -27.67
C ASN A 222 -13.10 -1.98 -27.72
N ASP A 223 -11.80 -2.22 -27.53
CA ASP A 223 -10.73 -1.24 -27.39
C ASP A 223 -10.05 -0.89 -28.73
N GLU A 224 -10.64 -1.27 -29.86
CA GLU A 224 -10.12 -0.87 -31.17
C GLU A 224 -9.92 0.64 -31.27
N LEU A 225 -8.75 1.05 -31.80
CA LEU A 225 -8.32 2.43 -31.96
C LEU A 225 -8.12 3.20 -30.64
N SER A 226 -8.16 2.51 -29.49
CA SER A 226 -7.85 3.10 -28.17
C SER A 226 -6.36 3.46 -28.08
N PHE A 227 -6.08 4.47 -27.27
CA PHE A 227 -4.73 4.90 -26.96
C PHE A 227 -4.59 5.32 -25.50
N ILE A 228 -3.36 5.18 -24.98
CA ILE A 228 -2.96 5.60 -23.64
C ILE A 228 -1.78 6.56 -23.80
N LEU A 229 -1.74 7.62 -22.99
CA LEU A 229 -0.71 8.66 -23.07
C LEU A 229 -0.20 9.04 -21.67
N GLU A 230 1.10 8.84 -21.47
CA GLU A 230 1.85 9.40 -20.35
C GLU A 230 2.81 10.48 -20.86
N TYR A 231 2.82 11.63 -20.20
CA TYR A 231 3.73 12.73 -20.49
C TYR A 231 4.37 13.24 -19.19
N ASN A 232 5.70 13.31 -19.16
CA ASN A 232 6.54 13.65 -18.02
C ASN A 232 6.18 12.90 -16.73
N GLY A 233 5.88 11.60 -16.84
CA GLY A 233 5.52 10.73 -15.73
C GLY A 233 4.09 10.90 -15.22
N ILE A 234 3.26 11.68 -15.91
CA ILE A 234 1.83 11.85 -15.62
C ILE A 234 1.03 11.12 -16.69
N CYS A 235 0.26 10.11 -16.29
CA CYS A 235 -0.73 9.47 -17.17
C CYS A 235 -1.88 10.47 -17.39
N ILE A 236 -2.10 10.91 -18.63
CA ILE A 236 -3.15 11.86 -18.99
C ILE A 236 -4.39 11.09 -19.44
N PHE A 237 -4.21 10.28 -20.49
CA PHE A 237 -5.23 9.40 -21.03
C PHE A 237 -4.88 7.97 -20.65
N ASP A 238 -5.80 7.27 -20.01
CA ASP A 238 -5.65 5.89 -19.56
C ASP A 238 -6.81 5.05 -20.12
N ASP A 239 -6.82 3.75 -19.82
CA ASP A 239 -7.94 2.86 -20.09
C ASP A 239 -8.55 2.37 -18.76
N VAL A 240 -9.82 1.94 -18.75
CA VAL A 240 -10.53 1.62 -17.50
C VAL A 240 -10.00 0.37 -16.79
N GLY A 241 -9.31 -0.51 -17.51
CA GLY A 241 -8.80 -1.78 -17.01
C GLY A 241 -9.87 -2.85 -16.85
N TYR A 242 -9.45 -4.00 -16.31
CA TYR A 242 -10.28 -5.20 -16.21
C TYR A 242 -10.34 -5.75 -14.79
N THR A 243 -11.53 -6.24 -14.41
CA THR A 243 -11.76 -6.93 -13.14
C THR A 243 -12.79 -8.04 -13.27
N GLU A 244 -12.51 -9.18 -12.65
CA GLU A 244 -13.44 -10.29 -12.47
C GLU A 244 -14.45 -10.08 -11.33
N PHE A 245 -14.22 -9.10 -10.45
CA PHE A 245 -14.96 -8.86 -9.21
C PHE A 245 -16.24 -8.01 -9.39
N VAL A 246 -16.69 -7.84 -10.62
CA VAL A 246 -17.97 -7.17 -10.95
C VAL A 246 -18.98 -8.17 -11.51
N THR A 247 -20.26 -7.79 -11.49
CA THR A 247 -21.34 -8.60 -12.09
C THR A 247 -21.10 -8.85 -13.58
N ASP A 248 -21.76 -9.86 -14.17
CA ASP A 248 -21.68 -10.11 -15.61
C ASP A 248 -22.01 -8.86 -16.46
N LYS A 249 -23.02 -8.10 -16.05
CA LYS A 249 -23.36 -6.82 -16.68
C LYS A 249 -22.22 -5.80 -16.56
N GLY A 250 -21.60 -5.70 -15.39
CA GLY A 250 -20.43 -4.87 -15.16
C GLY A 250 -19.23 -5.29 -16.01
N ARG A 251 -18.98 -6.60 -16.17
CA ARG A 251 -17.92 -7.11 -17.05
C ARG A 251 -18.19 -6.77 -18.51
N GLU A 252 -19.43 -6.94 -18.98
CA GLU A 252 -19.79 -6.57 -20.35
C GLU A 252 -19.64 -5.06 -20.61
N TRP A 253 -19.93 -4.23 -19.61
CA TRP A 253 -19.71 -2.79 -19.65
C TRP A 253 -18.21 -2.42 -19.70
N HIS A 254 -17.36 -3.04 -18.86
CA HIS A 254 -15.90 -2.81 -18.89
C HIS A 254 -15.24 -3.26 -20.21
N ARG A 255 -15.93 -4.10 -20.99
CA ARG A 255 -15.49 -4.57 -22.32
C ARG A 255 -16.19 -3.85 -23.48
N SER A 256 -17.02 -2.85 -23.19
CA SER A 256 -17.75 -2.05 -24.17
C SER A 256 -16.85 -0.97 -24.77
N GLU A 257 -17.15 -0.58 -26.00
CA GLU A 257 -16.48 0.51 -26.70
C GLU A 257 -16.56 1.80 -25.88
N SER A 258 -17.65 2.00 -25.13
CA SER A 258 -18.02 3.25 -24.46
C SER A 258 -17.04 3.69 -23.36
N VAL A 259 -16.12 2.81 -22.96
CA VAL A 259 -15.18 3.04 -21.85
C VAL A 259 -13.72 3.10 -22.31
N HIS A 260 -13.49 3.19 -23.62
CA HIS A 260 -12.15 3.31 -24.20
C HIS A 260 -11.95 4.67 -24.87
N SER A 261 -10.70 5.08 -25.06
CA SER A 261 -10.35 6.30 -25.80
C SER A 261 -10.48 6.09 -27.31
N ASN A 262 -11.67 5.75 -27.81
CA ASN A 262 -11.99 5.54 -29.23
C ASN A 262 -13.20 6.38 -29.67
N PHE A 263 -13.87 6.03 -30.76
CA PHE A 263 -15.09 6.71 -31.19
C PHE A 263 -16.14 5.73 -31.69
N SER A 264 -17.40 6.16 -31.68
CA SER A 264 -18.57 5.35 -32.08
C SER A 264 -19.61 6.20 -32.81
N VAL A 265 -20.35 5.58 -33.73
CA VAL A 265 -21.52 6.19 -34.39
C VAL A 265 -22.77 5.61 -33.73
N GLN A 266 -23.60 6.44 -33.07
CA GLN A 266 -24.76 5.95 -32.30
C GLN A 266 -25.75 5.15 -33.15
N ALA A 267 -25.83 5.42 -34.45
CA ALA A 267 -26.70 4.70 -35.38
C ALA A 267 -26.16 3.32 -35.82
N ILE A 268 -24.92 2.96 -35.46
CA ILE A 268 -24.29 1.71 -35.88
C ILE A 268 -23.83 0.91 -34.66
N GLU A 269 -24.38 -0.30 -34.53
CA GLU A 269 -23.96 -1.22 -33.48
C GLU A 269 -22.55 -1.79 -33.75
N TRP A 270 -21.80 -1.98 -32.67
CA TRP A 270 -20.56 -2.74 -32.71
C TRP A 270 -20.84 -4.23 -32.90
N SER A 271 -20.04 -4.89 -33.74
CA SER A 271 -20.11 -6.34 -33.95
C SER A 271 -19.89 -7.09 -32.63
N LYS A 272 -20.61 -8.20 -32.44
CA LYS A 272 -20.48 -9.02 -31.23
C LYS A 272 -19.06 -9.60 -31.12
N ARG A 273 -18.42 -9.49 -29.95
CA ARG A 273 -17.05 -10.00 -29.66
C ARG A 273 -16.87 -11.50 -29.91
N GLN A 274 -17.95 -12.28 -30.00
CA GLN A 274 -17.91 -13.70 -30.31
C GLN A 274 -17.78 -14.01 -31.81
N LYS A 275 -17.98 -13.04 -32.71
CA LYS A 275 -17.95 -13.22 -34.17
C LYS A 275 -16.71 -12.54 -34.78
N THR A 276 -15.53 -13.10 -34.56
CA THR A 276 -14.25 -12.55 -35.05
C THR A 276 -14.27 -12.27 -36.55
N ASP A 277 -13.89 -11.06 -36.97
CA ASP A 277 -13.77 -10.69 -38.39
C ASP A 277 -12.30 -10.52 -38.86
N LYS A 278 -11.31 -10.62 -37.95
CA LYS A 278 -9.85 -10.50 -38.21
C LYS A 278 -9.43 -9.27 -39.04
N ASN A 279 -10.29 -8.27 -39.14
CA ASN A 279 -10.06 -7.08 -39.95
C ASN A 279 -9.60 -5.89 -39.10
N SER A 280 -9.63 -5.98 -37.77
CA SER A 280 -9.00 -5.00 -36.89
C SER A 280 -7.47 -5.16 -36.95
N LEU A 281 -6.76 -4.13 -37.39
CA LEU A 281 -5.30 -4.13 -37.46
C LEU A 281 -4.68 -2.73 -37.33
N VAL A 282 -3.44 -2.69 -36.85
CA VAL A 282 -2.55 -1.53 -37.05
C VAL A 282 -1.96 -1.63 -38.45
N THR A 283 -2.41 -0.75 -39.34
CA THR A 283 -2.10 -0.77 -40.78
C THR A 283 -0.73 -0.20 -41.09
N TYR A 284 -0.26 0.76 -40.29
CA TYR A 284 0.95 1.50 -40.55
C TYR A 284 1.46 2.13 -39.25
N ALA A 285 2.78 2.13 -39.06
CA ALA A 285 3.42 3.05 -38.14
C ALA A 285 4.80 3.46 -38.69
N GLU A 286 5.13 4.73 -38.52
CA GLU A 286 6.42 5.31 -38.89
C GLU A 286 6.96 6.13 -37.72
N ASN A 287 8.23 5.95 -37.40
CA ASN A 287 8.94 6.70 -36.38
C ASN A 287 10.24 7.23 -36.97
N ASN A 288 10.38 8.55 -37.07
CA ASN A 288 11.62 9.20 -37.51
C ASN A 288 12.04 10.27 -36.48
N HIS A 289 13.02 11.12 -36.79
CA HIS A 289 13.52 12.10 -35.83
C HIS A 289 12.47 13.11 -35.35
N ASN A 290 11.56 13.52 -36.25
CA ASN A 290 10.63 14.63 -36.00
C ASN A 290 9.21 14.17 -35.67
N HIS A 291 8.78 13.01 -36.20
CA HIS A 291 7.41 12.53 -36.04
C HIS A 291 7.31 11.06 -35.71
N LEU A 292 6.22 10.72 -35.03
CA LEU A 292 5.67 9.37 -34.93
C LEU A 292 4.27 9.40 -35.52
N VAL A 293 3.96 8.50 -36.44
CA VAL A 293 2.62 8.33 -37.01
C VAL A 293 2.21 6.88 -36.84
N VAL A 294 0.99 6.62 -36.35
CA VAL A 294 0.39 5.29 -36.29
C VAL A 294 -1.03 5.35 -36.85
N LYS A 295 -1.41 4.36 -37.65
CA LYS A 295 -2.73 4.25 -38.26
C LYS A 295 -3.35 2.89 -37.96
N GLY A 296 -4.50 2.91 -37.30
CA GLY A 296 -5.34 1.74 -37.04
C GLY A 296 -6.56 1.69 -37.94
N HIS A 297 -7.06 0.49 -38.18
CA HIS A 297 -8.28 0.20 -38.92
C HIS A 297 -9.09 -0.90 -38.21
N HIS A 298 -10.42 -0.86 -38.28
CA HIS A 298 -11.29 -2.00 -37.98
C HIS A 298 -12.61 -1.95 -38.76
N THR A 299 -13.32 -3.09 -38.83
CA THR A 299 -14.64 -3.21 -39.48
C THR A 299 -15.77 -3.53 -38.50
N ARG A 300 -15.60 -3.16 -37.23
CA ARG A 300 -16.54 -3.54 -36.17
C ARG A 300 -17.88 -2.81 -36.22
N PHE A 301 -18.00 -1.71 -36.97
CA PHE A 301 -19.27 -1.02 -37.21
C PHE A 301 -20.07 -1.75 -38.29
N ALA A 302 -20.67 -2.90 -37.98
CA ALA A 302 -21.43 -3.70 -38.95
C ALA A 302 -20.73 -3.84 -40.34
N SER A 303 -19.42 -4.11 -40.34
CA SER A 303 -18.56 -4.23 -41.53
C SER A 303 -18.22 -2.92 -42.26
N THR A 304 -18.54 -1.77 -41.68
CA THR A 304 -18.06 -0.45 -42.13
C THR A 304 -16.58 -0.27 -41.75
N PRO A 305 -15.70 0.07 -42.70
CA PRO A 305 -14.32 0.45 -42.42
C PRO A 305 -14.22 1.73 -41.59
N VAL A 306 -13.52 1.64 -40.46
CA VAL A 306 -13.24 2.74 -39.54
C VAL A 306 -11.74 2.86 -39.37
N GLU A 307 -11.23 4.08 -39.42
CA GLU A 307 -9.79 4.35 -39.29
C GLU A 307 -9.52 5.47 -38.29
N ARG A 308 -8.40 5.33 -37.57
CA ARG A 308 -7.80 6.39 -36.77
C ARG A 308 -6.33 6.51 -37.09
N LEU A 309 -5.88 7.74 -37.32
CA LEU A 309 -4.47 8.09 -37.42
C LEU A 309 -4.08 8.96 -36.22
N LEU A 310 -3.01 8.58 -35.53
CA LEU A 310 -2.40 9.37 -34.46
C LEU A 310 -1.01 9.78 -34.90
N ALA A 311 -0.76 11.09 -34.97
CA ALA A 311 0.52 11.68 -35.34
C ALA A 311 1.07 12.56 -34.20
N LEU A 312 2.20 12.18 -33.62
CA LEU A 312 2.96 12.98 -32.66
C LEU A 312 4.05 13.76 -33.40
N ASP A 313 3.93 15.09 -33.37
CA ASP A 313 5.01 16.04 -33.66
C ASP A 313 5.89 16.15 -32.41
N LYS A 314 7.12 15.62 -32.50
CA LYS A 314 8.03 15.51 -31.35
C LYS A 314 8.66 16.84 -30.96
N GLU A 315 8.83 17.74 -31.93
CA GLU A 315 9.42 19.07 -31.70
C GLU A 315 8.41 19.98 -31.02
N ARG A 316 7.17 19.98 -31.52
CA ARG A 316 6.07 20.79 -30.95
C ARG A 316 5.35 20.12 -29.78
N GLN A 317 5.72 18.88 -29.46
CA GLN A 317 5.05 18.06 -28.45
C GLN A 317 3.53 18.07 -28.61
N THR A 318 3.08 17.88 -29.85
CA THR A 318 1.67 17.98 -30.22
C THR A 318 1.22 16.68 -30.85
N ILE A 319 0.07 16.16 -30.42
CA ILE A 319 -0.54 14.96 -30.98
C ILE A 319 -1.76 15.36 -31.80
N TYR A 320 -1.80 14.92 -33.06
CA TYR A 320 -2.96 15.02 -33.93
C TYR A 320 -3.64 13.66 -34.00
N ILE A 321 -4.96 13.63 -33.77
CA ILE A 321 -5.79 12.43 -33.90
C ILE A 321 -6.79 12.70 -35.01
N LYS A 322 -6.75 11.89 -36.06
CA LYS A 322 -7.68 11.96 -37.17
C LYS A 322 -8.56 10.71 -37.19
N ASP A 323 -9.86 10.91 -36.96
CA ASP A 323 -10.88 9.87 -37.01
C ASP A 323 -11.61 9.94 -38.35
N SER A 324 -11.80 8.79 -39.00
CA SER A 324 -12.50 8.73 -40.28
C SER A 324 -13.22 7.40 -40.50
N PHE A 325 -14.30 7.43 -41.28
CA PHE A 325 -14.94 6.24 -41.80
C PHE A 325 -15.58 6.53 -43.17
N PHE A 326 -15.85 5.47 -43.92
CA PHE A 326 -16.60 5.53 -45.17
C PHE A 326 -17.71 4.47 -45.17
N THR A 327 -18.92 4.86 -45.57
CA THR A 327 -20.10 3.98 -45.67
C THR A 327 -20.74 4.05 -47.05
N LEU A 328 -21.41 2.96 -47.44
CA LEU A 328 -22.13 2.89 -48.72
C LEU A 328 -23.46 3.66 -48.67
N GLU A 329 -24.11 3.69 -47.51
CA GLU A 329 -25.37 4.41 -47.28
C GLU A 329 -25.10 5.71 -46.51
N LYS A 330 -25.95 6.73 -46.70
CA LYS A 330 -25.89 7.94 -45.87
C LYS A 330 -26.26 7.59 -44.45
N LEU A 331 -25.41 7.98 -43.50
CA LEU A 331 -25.69 7.83 -42.07
C LEU A 331 -26.30 9.12 -41.52
N GLY A 332 -27.16 8.97 -40.51
CA GLY A 332 -27.61 10.06 -39.65
C GLY A 332 -27.27 9.73 -38.19
N GLY A 333 -27.49 10.69 -37.29
CA GLY A 333 -27.30 10.50 -35.85
C GLY A 333 -26.11 11.25 -35.28
N VAL A 334 -25.46 10.68 -34.27
CA VAL A 334 -24.40 11.34 -33.49
C VAL A 334 -23.14 10.47 -33.47
N ILE A 335 -22.00 11.12 -33.70
CA ILE A 335 -20.68 10.54 -33.52
C ILE A 335 -20.17 10.94 -32.14
N GLU A 336 -19.76 9.96 -31.35
CA GLU A 336 -19.22 10.14 -30.01
C GLU A 336 -17.74 9.77 -30.01
N THR A 337 -16.87 10.77 -29.94
CA THR A 337 -15.42 10.58 -29.72
C THR A 337 -15.12 10.71 -28.22
N ARG A 338 -14.34 9.76 -27.69
CA ARG A 338 -14.06 9.61 -26.26
C ARG A 338 -12.57 9.71 -25.95
N PHE A 339 -12.28 10.36 -24.82
CA PHE A 339 -10.95 10.44 -24.22
C PHE A 339 -11.06 10.11 -22.73
N VAL A 340 -10.63 8.91 -22.35
CA VAL A 340 -10.69 8.41 -20.98
C VAL A 340 -9.49 8.95 -20.21
N LEU A 341 -9.75 9.58 -19.07
CA LEU A 341 -8.71 10.21 -18.27
C LEU A 341 -8.19 9.28 -17.18
N HIS A 342 -6.95 9.48 -16.76
CA HIS A 342 -6.48 8.94 -15.50
C HIS A 342 -7.18 9.65 -14.31
N PRO A 343 -7.53 8.97 -13.19
CA PRO A 343 -8.27 9.58 -12.07
C PRO A 343 -7.60 10.79 -11.42
N SER A 344 -6.29 10.97 -11.62
CA SER A 344 -5.56 12.14 -11.13
C SER A 344 -5.75 13.41 -11.97
N ILE A 345 -6.43 13.31 -13.11
CA ILE A 345 -6.60 14.40 -14.06
C ILE A 345 -7.96 15.07 -13.82
N SER A 346 -7.92 16.38 -13.70
CA SER A 346 -9.10 17.25 -13.68
C SER A 346 -9.19 18.03 -14.98
N VAL A 347 -10.37 18.59 -15.27
CA VAL A 347 -10.66 19.20 -16.57
C VAL A 347 -11.30 20.57 -16.39
N ASN A 348 -10.81 21.54 -17.15
CA ASN A 348 -11.47 22.83 -17.34
C ASN A 348 -11.93 22.99 -18.79
N PHE A 349 -13.14 23.51 -18.97
CA PHE A 349 -13.68 23.86 -20.28
C PHE A 349 -13.49 25.36 -20.51
N ASN A 350 -12.81 25.74 -21.59
CA ASN A 350 -12.62 27.13 -21.98
C ASN A 350 -13.00 27.33 -23.45
N ASN A 351 -14.20 27.85 -23.70
CA ASN A 351 -14.80 27.95 -25.04
C ASN A 351 -14.86 26.58 -25.74
N ASN A 352 -13.96 26.34 -26.70
CA ASN A 352 -13.82 25.09 -27.48
C ASN A 352 -12.57 24.28 -27.10
N ASP A 353 -11.80 24.75 -26.12
CA ASP A 353 -10.57 24.11 -25.65
C ASP A 353 -10.85 23.37 -24.34
N ILE A 354 -10.30 22.17 -24.24
CA ILE A 354 -10.42 21.30 -23.07
C ILE A 354 -9.04 21.23 -22.43
N GLU A 355 -8.87 21.86 -21.28
CA GLU A 355 -7.62 21.85 -20.53
C GLU A 355 -7.61 20.67 -19.57
N PHE A 356 -6.57 19.84 -19.63
CA PHE A 356 -6.32 18.77 -18.68
C PHE A 356 -5.34 19.25 -17.63
N LEU A 357 -5.69 19.08 -16.36
CA LEU A 357 -4.92 19.56 -15.23
C LEU A 357 -4.51 18.39 -14.33
N SER A 358 -3.22 18.30 -14.03
CA SER A 358 -2.71 17.48 -12.95
C SER A 358 -2.40 18.38 -11.77
N LYS A 359 -3.01 18.09 -10.61
CA LYS A 359 -2.78 18.85 -9.38
C LYS A 359 -2.94 20.37 -9.57
N GLY A 360 -4.00 20.77 -10.29
CA GLY A 360 -4.32 22.18 -10.56
C GLY A 360 -3.49 22.86 -11.66
N VAL A 361 -2.49 22.17 -12.24
CA VAL A 361 -1.64 22.73 -13.30
C VAL A 361 -2.03 22.13 -14.66
N CYS A 362 -2.27 22.98 -15.66
CA CYS A 362 -2.56 22.55 -17.02
C CYS A 362 -1.34 21.83 -17.64
N ILE A 363 -1.56 20.61 -18.11
CA ILE A 363 -0.53 19.72 -18.70
C ILE A 363 -0.78 19.40 -20.16
N ALA A 364 -2.02 19.53 -20.61
CA ALA A 364 -2.38 19.34 -22.01
C ALA A 364 -3.63 20.13 -22.34
N ARG A 365 -3.78 20.50 -23.62
CA ARG A 365 -4.99 21.10 -24.17
C ARG A 365 -5.48 20.31 -25.37
N LEU A 366 -6.75 19.92 -25.37
CA LEU A 366 -7.41 19.29 -26.51
C LEU A 366 -8.30 20.32 -27.22
N THR A 367 -8.13 20.41 -28.53
CA THR A 367 -8.90 21.30 -29.41
C THR A 367 -9.39 20.52 -30.63
N VAL A 368 -10.57 20.85 -31.15
CA VAL A 368 -11.05 20.30 -32.42
C VAL A 368 -10.57 21.23 -33.54
N GLN A 369 -9.69 20.75 -34.42
CA GLN A 369 -9.06 21.56 -35.47
C GLN A 369 -9.93 21.67 -36.71
N GLU A 370 -10.36 20.52 -37.22
CA GLU A 370 -11.13 20.43 -38.46
C GLU A 370 -12.16 19.32 -38.30
N SER A 371 -13.42 19.61 -38.62
CA SER A 371 -14.46 18.60 -38.69
C SER A 371 -15.42 18.97 -39.81
N LYS A 372 -15.76 18.00 -40.67
CA LYS A 372 -16.87 18.14 -41.63
C LYS A 372 -18.24 18.18 -40.93
N SER A 373 -18.24 17.90 -39.63
CA SER A 373 -19.41 17.71 -38.79
C SER A 373 -19.53 18.84 -37.78
N LYS A 374 -20.75 19.30 -37.55
CA LYS A 374 -21.02 20.29 -36.51
C LYS A 374 -20.86 19.62 -35.13
N ILE A 375 -20.06 20.22 -34.25
CA ILE A 375 -20.00 19.81 -32.83
C ILE A 375 -21.35 20.16 -32.19
N LEU A 376 -22.00 19.16 -31.60
CA LEU A 376 -23.28 19.29 -30.92
C LEU A 376 -23.08 19.60 -29.44
N GLU A 377 -22.19 18.85 -28.78
CA GLU A 377 -21.94 18.95 -27.34
C GLU A 377 -20.52 18.47 -27.02
N ILE A 378 -19.83 19.15 -26.11
CA ILE A 378 -18.65 18.63 -25.44
C ILE A 378 -19.02 18.47 -23.98
N LYS A 379 -18.89 17.25 -23.45
CA LYS A 379 -19.23 16.98 -22.05
C LYS A 379 -18.24 16.05 -21.37
N LYS A 380 -18.30 16.09 -20.04
CA LYS A 380 -17.61 15.18 -19.15
C LYS A 380 -18.61 14.20 -18.56
N GLU A 381 -18.27 12.92 -18.54
CA GLU A 381 -19.06 11.87 -17.91
C GLU A 381 -18.18 11.08 -16.94
N ARG A 382 -18.75 10.63 -15.82
CA ARG A 382 -18.04 9.80 -14.85
C ARG A 382 -18.30 8.33 -15.17
N ILE A 383 -17.23 7.54 -15.28
CA ILE A 383 -17.28 6.10 -15.58
C ILE A 383 -16.48 5.31 -14.53
N ASP A 384 -16.77 4.01 -14.39
CA ASP A 384 -16.00 3.13 -13.50
C ASP A 384 -14.54 3.03 -13.94
N TYR A 385 -13.66 2.82 -12.96
CA TYR A 385 -12.22 2.67 -13.18
C TYR A 385 -11.65 1.60 -12.25
N VAL A 386 -10.94 0.62 -12.81
CA VAL A 386 -10.33 -0.46 -12.03
C VAL A 386 -8.99 0.02 -11.46
N GLU A 387 -8.89 0.01 -10.13
CA GLU A 387 -7.67 0.42 -9.43
C GLU A 387 -6.56 -0.64 -9.48
N ASN A 388 -5.43 -0.35 -8.84
CA ASN A 388 -4.32 -1.29 -8.70
C ASN A 388 -4.72 -2.58 -7.98
N ASN A 389 -5.64 -2.49 -7.02
CA ASN A 389 -6.31 -3.66 -6.48
C ASN A 389 -7.51 -4.00 -7.36
N ARG A 390 -7.44 -5.14 -8.04
CA ARG A 390 -8.47 -5.59 -8.99
C ARG A 390 -9.86 -5.75 -8.36
N SER A 391 -9.96 -5.95 -7.04
CA SER A 391 -11.26 -5.98 -6.35
C SER A 391 -11.86 -4.60 -6.09
N LYS A 392 -11.11 -3.52 -6.32
CA LYS A 392 -11.56 -2.14 -6.12
C LYS A 392 -11.86 -1.48 -7.45
N VAL A 393 -13.10 -1.01 -7.57
CA VAL A 393 -13.59 -0.19 -8.68
C VAL A 393 -13.91 1.18 -8.12
N SER A 394 -13.20 2.20 -8.61
CA SER A 394 -13.50 3.60 -8.35
C SER A 394 -14.06 4.25 -9.62
N SER A 395 -13.73 5.51 -9.87
CA SER A 395 -14.29 6.23 -11.02
C SER A 395 -13.31 7.22 -11.62
N THR A 396 -13.40 7.40 -12.93
CA THR A 396 -12.64 8.41 -13.67
C THR A 396 -13.56 9.21 -14.58
N ASP A 397 -13.07 10.35 -15.06
CA ASP A 397 -13.78 11.18 -16.02
C ASP A 397 -13.43 10.74 -17.45
N VAL A 398 -14.43 10.70 -18.34
CA VAL A 398 -14.26 10.57 -19.78
C VAL A 398 -14.77 11.86 -20.45
N ILE A 399 -13.99 12.39 -21.38
CA ILE A 399 -14.41 13.50 -22.23
C ILE A 399 -15.07 12.95 -23.48
N LYS A 400 -16.31 13.38 -23.72
CA LYS A 400 -17.13 13.02 -24.88
C LYS A 400 -17.32 14.24 -25.75
N ILE A 401 -16.89 14.14 -27.01
CA ILE A 401 -17.18 15.12 -28.05
C ILE A 401 -18.25 14.52 -28.96
N LEU A 402 -19.46 15.08 -28.89
CA LEU A 402 -20.60 14.69 -29.71
C LEU A 402 -20.64 15.57 -30.96
N SER A 403 -20.54 14.94 -32.12
CA SER A 403 -20.63 15.60 -33.43
C SER A 403 -21.81 15.05 -34.21
N GLU A 404 -22.43 15.89 -35.04
CA GLU A 404 -23.46 15.46 -35.98
C GLU A 404 -22.85 14.45 -36.97
N CYS A 405 -23.47 13.29 -37.16
CA CYS A 405 -23.08 12.41 -38.25
C CYS A 405 -23.56 13.05 -39.56
N PRO A 406 -22.66 13.44 -40.47
CA PRO A 406 -23.07 14.14 -41.68
C PRO A 406 -23.91 13.20 -42.54
N GLU A 407 -24.95 13.72 -43.23
CA GLU A 407 -25.71 12.98 -44.25
C GLU A 407 -24.90 12.73 -45.54
N SER A 408 -23.66 12.28 -45.36
CA SER A 408 -22.67 11.94 -46.38
C SER A 408 -22.22 10.49 -46.16
N GLN A 409 -21.52 9.96 -47.16
CA GLN A 409 -20.90 8.64 -47.11
C GLN A 409 -19.56 8.65 -46.35
N SER A 410 -19.09 9.80 -45.85
CA SER A 410 -17.78 9.91 -45.21
C SER A 410 -17.72 10.90 -44.07
N TYR A 411 -16.94 10.54 -43.05
CA TYR A 411 -16.63 11.37 -41.90
C TYR A 411 -15.12 11.56 -41.79
N ASP A 412 -14.72 12.78 -41.44
CA ASP A 412 -13.35 13.13 -41.05
C ASP A 412 -13.43 14.16 -39.92
N ALA A 413 -12.75 13.91 -38.81
CA ALA A 413 -12.49 14.89 -37.77
C ALA A 413 -11.04 14.80 -37.28
N THR A 414 -10.43 15.97 -37.06
CA THR A 414 -9.07 16.12 -36.55
C THR A 414 -9.10 16.81 -35.20
N TYR A 415 -8.52 16.16 -34.21
CA TYR A 415 -8.31 16.64 -32.86
C TYR A 415 -6.82 16.93 -32.65
N LYS A 416 -6.51 17.99 -31.91
CA LYS A 416 -5.14 18.36 -31.56
C LYS A 416 -5.00 18.41 -30.05
N ILE A 417 -4.04 17.65 -29.53
CA ILE A 417 -3.62 17.65 -28.13
C ILE A 417 -2.25 18.33 -28.07
N GLU A 418 -2.20 19.53 -27.51
CA GLU A 418 -0.95 20.23 -27.21
C GLU A 418 -0.47 19.81 -25.82
N LEU A 419 0.71 19.19 -25.74
CA LEU A 419 1.33 18.85 -24.46
C LEU A 419 2.10 20.06 -23.94
N ILE A 420 1.84 20.44 -22.70
CA ILE A 420 2.43 21.63 -22.10
C ILE A 420 3.59 21.18 -21.23
N SER A 421 4.81 21.42 -21.73
CA SER A 421 6.03 21.34 -20.92
C SER A 421 6.01 22.46 -19.90
N ASN A 422 5.42 22.22 -18.74
CA ASN A 422 5.65 23.12 -17.61
C ASN A 422 6.99 22.71 -17.00
N ASN A 423 7.98 23.60 -16.98
CA ASN A 423 9.23 23.34 -16.24
C ASN A 423 8.95 23.13 -14.72
N ALA A 424 7.75 23.50 -14.26
CA ALA A 424 7.18 23.15 -12.96
C ALA A 424 6.83 21.65 -12.79
N LEU A 425 6.70 20.88 -13.86
CA LEU A 425 6.17 19.50 -13.88
C LEU A 425 7.11 18.48 -14.51
N THR A 426 8.10 18.90 -15.31
CA THR A 426 9.29 18.09 -15.63
C THR A 426 10.19 17.89 -14.41
N VAL A 427 10.01 18.73 -13.39
CA VAL A 427 10.58 18.53 -12.08
C VAL A 427 9.76 17.45 -11.38
N ARG A 428 10.26 16.23 -11.53
CA ARG A 428 10.02 15.15 -10.58
C ARG A 428 10.21 15.72 -9.17
N TYR A 429 9.12 15.88 -8.41
CA TYR A 429 9.17 16.31 -7.01
C TYR A 429 9.64 15.17 -6.10
N ASP A 430 10.76 14.56 -6.49
CA ASP A 430 11.33 13.38 -5.86
C ASP A 430 12.03 13.74 -4.54
N ASP A 431 12.34 15.03 -4.35
CA ASP A 431 13.03 15.58 -3.19
C ASP A 431 12.60 17.03 -2.84
N GLU A 432 13.00 17.51 -1.67
CA GLU A 432 12.63 18.84 -1.16
C GLU A 432 13.24 20.00 -1.98
N GLN A 433 14.34 19.76 -2.70
CA GLN A 433 15.06 20.77 -3.49
C GLN A 433 14.29 21.15 -4.76
N SER A 434 13.79 20.14 -5.45
CA SER A 434 12.96 20.24 -6.65
C SER A 434 11.68 21.07 -6.39
N VAL A 435 11.09 20.92 -5.19
CA VAL A 435 9.95 21.71 -4.71
C VAL A 435 10.36 23.18 -4.47
N GLY A 436 11.51 23.42 -3.84
CA GLY A 436 12.04 24.77 -3.62
C GLY A 436 12.29 25.55 -4.91
N TYR A 437 12.86 24.90 -5.93
CA TYR A 437 13.02 25.48 -7.27
C TYR A 437 11.67 25.90 -7.86
N ASN A 438 10.64 25.06 -7.73
CA ASN A 438 9.32 25.38 -8.26
C ASN A 438 8.67 26.58 -7.58
N ILE A 439 8.83 26.71 -6.26
CA ILE A 439 8.33 27.87 -5.53
C ILE A 439 9.02 29.15 -6.04
N LEU A 440 10.34 29.13 -6.22
CA LEU A 440 11.08 30.31 -6.67
C LEU A 440 10.77 30.74 -8.11
N ASN A 441 10.60 29.77 -9.02
CA ASN A 441 10.47 30.08 -10.45
C ASN A 441 9.02 30.18 -10.92
N ASN A 442 8.11 29.45 -10.28
CA ASN A 442 6.71 29.34 -10.71
C ASN A 442 5.70 29.83 -9.65
N ASN A 443 6.19 30.27 -8.49
CA ASN A 443 5.39 30.68 -7.34
C ASN A 443 4.27 29.70 -6.96
N ALA A 444 4.58 28.42 -7.03
CA ALA A 444 3.67 27.35 -6.70
C ALA A 444 4.35 26.33 -5.79
N TRP A 445 3.60 25.78 -4.85
CA TRP A 445 4.10 24.80 -3.90
C TRP A 445 3.45 23.46 -4.10
N PHE A 446 4.28 22.44 -4.30
CA PHE A 446 3.86 21.06 -4.37
C PHE A 446 3.85 20.43 -2.99
N THR A 447 2.75 19.76 -2.65
CA THR A 447 2.66 18.89 -1.48
C THR A 447 2.21 17.48 -1.91
N PRO A 448 2.73 16.40 -1.30
CA PRO A 448 2.33 15.03 -1.67
C PRO A 448 0.82 14.78 -1.55
N ARG A 449 0.17 15.39 -0.53
CA ARG A 449 -1.23 15.16 -0.20
C ARG A 449 -2.22 16.05 -0.98
N PHE A 450 -1.81 17.25 -1.37
CA PHE A 450 -2.68 18.26 -1.98
C PHE A 450 -2.27 18.69 -3.39
N GLY A 451 -1.13 18.20 -3.87
CA GLY A 451 -0.60 18.59 -5.18
C GLY A 451 -0.01 19.99 -5.21
N THR A 452 0.07 20.60 -6.39
CA THR A 452 0.67 21.91 -6.63
C THR A 452 -0.37 23.00 -6.43
N VAL A 453 -0.05 23.97 -5.57
CA VAL A 453 -0.93 25.09 -5.27
C VAL A 453 -0.19 26.41 -5.54
N PRO A 454 -0.71 27.29 -6.40
CA PRO A 454 -0.10 28.59 -6.65
C PRO A 454 -0.29 29.53 -5.44
N PHE A 455 0.77 30.26 -5.06
CA PHE A 455 0.76 31.19 -3.91
C PHE A 455 0.28 32.61 -4.23
N GLY A 456 0.10 32.98 -5.50
CA GLY A 456 -0.16 34.36 -5.96
C GLY A 456 0.99 34.88 -6.84
N PRO A 457 1.22 36.19 -7.00
CA PRO A 457 2.41 36.74 -7.67
C PRO A 457 3.54 37.12 -6.68
N GLY A 458 4.70 36.46 -6.77
CA GLY A 458 5.87 36.72 -5.94
C GLY A 458 5.67 36.44 -4.43
N VAL A 459 6.27 37.26 -3.56
CA VAL A 459 6.20 37.12 -2.09
C VAL A 459 4.87 37.59 -1.46
N LYS A 460 3.92 38.09 -2.26
CA LYS A 460 2.60 38.54 -1.80
C LYS A 460 1.63 37.37 -1.81
N ILE A 461 1.72 36.54 -0.77
CA ILE A 461 0.91 35.34 -0.61
C ILE A 461 -0.50 35.70 -0.14
N ASP A 462 -1.52 35.10 -0.75
CA ASP A 462 -2.89 35.12 -0.22
C ASP A 462 -3.00 34.15 0.97
N TRP A 463 -3.02 34.70 2.18
CA TRP A 463 -3.11 33.90 3.41
C TRP A 463 -4.51 33.36 3.72
N SER A 464 -5.51 33.66 2.89
CA SER A 464 -6.87 33.09 2.98
C SER A 464 -7.06 31.85 2.11
N LEU A 465 -6.00 31.40 1.43
CA LEU A 465 -6.05 30.33 0.44
C LEU A 465 -6.49 28.98 1.03
N ASP A 466 -7.72 28.56 0.69
CA ASP A 466 -8.27 27.24 1.00
C ASP A 466 -8.97 26.59 -0.21
N PRO A 467 -8.22 26.24 -1.27
CA PRO A 467 -8.78 25.69 -2.52
C PRO A 467 -9.42 24.31 -2.34
N PHE A 468 -9.18 23.65 -1.21
CA PHE A 468 -9.69 22.30 -0.92
C PHE A 468 -10.79 22.30 0.14
N SER A 469 -11.15 23.45 0.71
CA SER A 469 -12.06 23.54 1.87
C SER A 469 -11.65 22.57 2.98
N ASN A 470 -10.34 22.52 3.28
CA ASN A 470 -9.75 21.45 4.08
C ASN A 470 -8.88 22.00 5.22
N ARG A 471 -9.28 21.72 6.47
CA ARG A 471 -8.55 22.15 7.67
C ARG A 471 -7.08 21.73 7.71
N SER A 472 -6.74 20.55 7.17
CA SER A 472 -5.37 20.06 7.16
C SER A 472 -4.51 20.78 6.13
N TRP A 473 -5.11 21.24 5.02
CA TRP A 473 -4.44 22.14 4.09
C TRP A 473 -4.14 23.48 4.77
N VAL A 474 -5.16 24.10 5.38
CA VAL A 474 -5.02 25.39 6.07
C VAL A 474 -3.95 25.31 7.17
N TRP A 475 -3.99 24.28 8.00
CA TRP A 475 -2.96 24.03 9.02
C TRP A 475 -1.55 23.88 8.42
N LEU A 476 -1.40 23.07 7.36
CA LEU A 476 -0.12 22.84 6.68
C LEU A 476 0.45 24.13 6.06
N PHE A 477 -0.43 24.97 5.52
CA PHE A 477 -0.07 26.24 4.91
C PHE A 477 0.34 27.28 5.96
N HIS A 478 -0.46 27.46 7.02
CA HIS A 478 -0.17 28.42 8.09
C HIS A 478 1.00 28.02 8.99
N GLN A 479 1.47 26.78 8.99
CA GLN A 479 2.74 26.42 9.63
C GLN A 479 3.99 26.73 8.77
N LEU A 480 3.80 27.27 7.56
CA LEU A 480 4.87 27.59 6.60
C LEU A 480 5.73 26.38 6.20
N ALA A 481 5.09 25.22 6.00
CA ALA A 481 5.80 23.97 5.77
C ALA A 481 6.75 24.02 4.54
N PHE A 482 6.41 24.83 3.53
CA PHE A 482 7.20 25.04 2.32
C PHE A 482 8.54 25.76 2.53
N ILE A 483 8.76 26.41 3.69
CA ILE A 483 10.05 27.05 3.99
C ILE A 483 11.19 26.03 3.94
N LYS A 484 10.97 24.78 4.37
CA LYS A 484 12.01 23.75 4.34
C LYS A 484 12.48 23.46 2.90
N ASP A 485 11.56 23.49 1.95
CA ASP A 485 11.82 23.20 0.54
C ASP A 485 12.69 24.32 -0.08
N LEU A 486 12.37 25.57 0.25
CA LEU A 486 13.15 26.76 -0.13
C LEU A 486 14.56 26.80 0.49
N LEU A 487 14.70 26.41 1.76
CA LEU A 487 16.00 26.37 2.43
C LEU A 487 16.88 25.22 1.93
N ASN A 488 16.28 24.10 1.52
CA ASN A 488 17.02 22.99 0.90
C ASN A 488 17.50 23.35 -0.50
N TYR A 489 16.73 24.13 -1.27
CA TYR A 489 17.17 24.64 -2.56
C TYR A 489 18.51 25.38 -2.49
N ASP A 490 18.68 26.25 -1.49
CA ASP A 490 19.91 27.04 -1.29
C ASP A 490 21.13 26.22 -0.86
N LYS A 491 21.00 24.93 -0.52
CA LYS A 491 22.18 24.08 -0.20
C LYS A 491 23.07 23.86 -1.41
N ASP A 492 22.50 23.83 -2.61
CA ASP A 492 23.22 23.61 -3.88
C ASP A 492 23.29 24.87 -4.75
N ASP A 493 22.47 25.88 -4.45
CA ASP A 493 22.50 27.20 -5.09
C ASP A 493 23.07 28.25 -4.12
N SER A 494 24.32 28.65 -4.36
CA SER A 494 25.02 29.65 -3.55
C SER A 494 24.49 31.09 -3.71
N SER A 495 23.46 31.31 -4.52
CA SER A 495 22.86 32.64 -4.74
C SER A 495 22.00 33.15 -3.58
N GLY A 496 21.59 32.29 -2.64
CA GLY A 496 20.81 32.69 -1.45
C GLY A 496 19.38 33.18 -1.76
N LYS A 497 18.85 32.80 -2.92
CA LYS A 497 17.52 33.24 -3.40
C LYS A 497 16.40 32.62 -2.57
N GLY A 498 16.52 31.35 -2.18
CA GLY A 498 15.56 30.67 -1.32
C GLY A 498 15.40 31.37 0.03
N LEU A 499 16.51 31.67 0.69
CA LEU A 499 16.57 32.35 1.97
C LEU A 499 16.01 33.77 1.89
N SER A 500 16.32 34.49 0.80
CA SER A 500 15.77 35.82 0.54
C SER A 500 14.25 35.77 0.33
N PHE A 501 13.75 34.77 -0.39
CA PHE A 501 12.32 34.53 -0.57
C PHE A 501 11.63 34.20 0.75
N CYS A 502 12.23 33.31 1.57
CA CYS A 502 11.76 33.00 2.92
C CYS A 502 11.60 34.26 3.78
N LEU A 503 12.57 35.18 3.77
CA LEU A 503 12.45 36.45 4.50
C LEU A 503 11.26 37.29 4.01
N GLY A 504 11.03 37.34 2.70
CA GLY A 504 9.86 38.01 2.11
C GLY A 504 8.54 37.38 2.54
N VAL A 505 8.47 36.04 2.56
CA VAL A 505 7.31 35.28 3.04
C VAL A 505 7.03 35.58 4.51
N LEU A 506 8.05 35.58 5.38
CA LEU A 506 7.86 35.88 6.80
C LEU A 506 7.35 37.30 7.02
N LYS A 507 7.87 38.28 6.28
CA LYS A 507 7.40 39.67 6.33
C LYS A 507 5.94 39.77 5.87
N SER A 508 5.60 39.13 4.74
CA SER A 508 4.21 39.08 4.25
C SER A 508 3.27 38.44 5.25
N TRP A 509 3.64 37.29 5.84
CA TRP A 509 2.83 36.63 6.86
C TRP A 509 2.60 37.54 8.06
N TRP A 510 3.67 38.18 8.55
CA TRP A 510 3.60 39.07 9.70
C TRP A 510 2.70 40.28 9.44
N GLU A 511 2.84 40.96 8.31
CA GLU A 511 2.00 42.11 7.96
C GLU A 511 0.50 41.78 7.96
N ASN A 512 0.13 40.57 7.53
CA ASN A 512 -1.26 40.15 7.44
C ASN A 512 -1.81 39.55 8.75
N ASN A 513 -0.96 39.05 9.66
CA ASN A 513 -1.39 38.25 10.81
C ASN A 513 -0.94 38.78 12.18
N LYS A 514 -0.11 39.83 12.24
CA LYS A 514 0.44 40.38 13.50
C LYS A 514 -0.60 40.94 14.46
N ASP A 515 -1.80 41.26 14.00
CA ASP A 515 -2.87 41.81 14.86
C ASP A 515 -3.99 40.78 15.14
N VAL A 516 -3.89 39.57 14.58
CA VAL A 516 -4.85 38.49 14.84
C VAL A 516 -4.70 37.99 16.28
N PRO A 517 -5.80 37.84 17.05
CA PRO A 517 -5.77 37.38 18.44
C PRO A 517 -5.43 35.90 18.54
N PHE A 518 -4.80 35.50 19.65
CA PHE A 518 -4.40 34.11 19.92
C PHE A 518 -5.55 33.10 19.96
N THR A 519 -6.80 33.56 20.10
CA THR A 519 -8.00 32.71 20.06
C THR A 519 -8.38 32.25 18.65
N SER A 520 -7.67 32.66 17.61
CA SER A 520 -7.90 32.18 16.24
C SER A 520 -7.29 30.79 16.05
N ASP A 521 -8.13 29.76 15.95
CA ASP A 521 -7.69 28.37 15.74
C ASP A 521 -7.08 28.11 14.35
N VAL A 522 -7.15 29.08 13.44
CA VAL A 522 -6.54 29.02 12.10
C VAL A 522 -5.11 29.56 12.13
N VAL A 523 -4.95 30.81 12.57
CA VAL A 523 -3.64 31.49 12.55
C VAL A 523 -2.79 31.01 13.73
N TRP A 524 -3.41 30.90 14.91
CA TRP A 524 -2.78 30.52 16.16
C TRP A 524 -3.24 29.13 16.59
N HIS A 525 -3.22 28.18 15.65
CA HIS A 525 -3.39 26.76 15.96
C HIS A 525 -2.28 26.29 16.91
N ASP A 526 -2.60 25.45 17.90
CA ASP A 526 -1.68 25.00 18.96
C ASP A 526 -0.34 24.45 18.43
N HIS A 527 -0.40 23.40 17.60
CA HIS A 527 0.77 22.73 17.01
C HIS A 527 1.34 23.51 15.82
N GLY A 528 0.45 24.06 14.98
CA GLY A 528 0.86 24.82 13.79
C GLY A 528 1.71 26.04 14.13
N SER A 529 1.43 26.71 15.25
CA SER A 529 2.20 27.87 15.72
C SER A 529 3.61 27.49 16.19
N ALA A 530 3.76 26.34 16.84
CA ALA A 530 5.07 25.80 17.21
C ALA A 530 5.89 25.47 15.96
N LEU A 531 5.31 24.71 15.03
CA LEU A 531 5.99 24.34 13.79
C LEU A 531 6.35 25.57 12.94
N ARG A 532 5.49 26.60 12.92
CA ARG A 532 5.79 27.90 12.30
C ARG A 532 6.98 28.61 12.96
N LEU A 533 7.01 28.69 14.30
CA LEU A 533 8.15 29.29 15.02
C LEU A 533 9.45 28.56 14.71
N ARG A 534 9.41 27.23 14.58
CA ARG A 534 10.57 26.44 14.16
C ARG A 534 11.10 26.91 12.79
N ARG A 535 10.22 27.11 11.81
CA ARG A 535 10.60 27.64 10.49
C ARG A 535 11.12 29.07 10.53
N ILE A 536 10.55 29.91 11.39
CA ILE A 536 11.04 31.27 11.62
C ILE A 536 12.48 31.24 12.17
N LEU A 537 12.76 30.38 13.15
CA LEU A 537 14.10 30.20 13.71
C LEU A 537 15.09 29.62 12.68
N ASP A 538 14.66 28.68 11.84
CA ASP A 538 15.48 28.12 10.76
C ASP A 538 15.97 29.25 9.82
N VAL A 539 15.06 30.14 9.38
CA VAL A 539 15.37 31.28 8.51
C VAL A 539 16.25 32.31 9.22
N PHE A 540 15.94 32.65 10.48
CA PHE A 540 16.73 33.60 11.28
C PHE A 540 18.18 33.13 11.46
N ASN A 541 18.38 31.86 11.82
CA ASN A 541 19.70 31.29 12.06
C ASN A 541 20.53 31.25 10.77
N GLN A 542 19.92 30.89 9.64
CA GLN A 542 20.61 30.89 8.35
C GLN A 542 20.98 32.31 7.89
N LEU A 543 20.08 33.29 8.02
CA LEU A 543 20.37 34.69 7.69
C LEU A 543 21.51 35.26 8.54
N SER A 544 21.44 35.04 9.85
CA SER A 544 22.45 35.53 10.80
C SER A 544 23.81 34.85 10.61
N GLY A 545 23.82 33.59 10.19
CA GLY A 545 25.05 32.88 9.81
C GLY A 545 25.64 33.32 8.48
N ALA A 546 24.80 33.78 7.55
CA ALA A 546 25.22 34.24 6.23
C ALA A 546 25.73 35.70 6.22
N ARG A 547 25.12 36.58 7.02
CA ARG A 547 25.51 38.01 7.13
C ARG A 547 25.03 38.66 8.42
N ALA A 548 25.59 39.84 8.72
CA ALA A 548 25.02 40.72 9.72
C ALA A 548 23.58 41.13 9.33
N LEU A 549 22.66 41.03 10.29
CA LEU A 549 21.30 41.52 10.13
C LEU A 549 21.29 43.05 10.17
N THR A 550 20.42 43.66 9.36
CA THR A 550 20.14 45.10 9.46
C THR A 550 19.35 45.40 10.74
N SER A 551 19.35 46.66 11.20
CA SER A 551 18.56 47.08 12.37
C SER A 551 17.07 46.75 12.19
N ASP A 552 16.54 46.94 10.98
CA ASP A 552 15.13 46.66 10.68
C ASP A 552 14.82 45.16 10.71
N GLU A 553 15.72 44.32 10.17
CA GLU A 553 15.55 42.87 10.23
C GLU A 553 15.67 42.34 11.66
N SER A 554 16.61 42.87 12.45
CA SER A 554 16.73 42.53 13.87
C SER A 554 15.44 42.88 14.63
N GLY A 555 14.92 44.09 14.44
CA GLY A 555 13.65 44.51 15.07
C GLY A 555 12.45 43.68 14.61
N PHE A 556 12.41 43.32 13.32
CA PHE A 556 11.38 42.44 12.76
C PHE A 556 11.38 41.05 13.41
N PHE A 557 12.54 40.38 13.46
CA PHE A 557 12.65 39.06 14.08
C PHE A 557 12.38 39.11 15.58
N ASP A 558 12.85 40.15 16.28
CA ASP A 558 12.55 40.38 17.70
C ASP A 558 11.03 40.39 17.95
N CYS A 559 10.26 41.18 17.19
CA CYS A 559 8.81 41.24 17.34
C CYS A 559 8.11 39.92 16.95
N LEU A 560 8.49 39.34 15.80
CA LEU A 560 7.86 38.13 15.26
C LEU A 560 8.06 36.94 16.21
N ILE A 561 9.30 36.71 16.65
CA ILE A 561 9.66 35.58 17.52
C ILE A 561 9.10 35.79 18.91
N LYS A 562 9.18 37.01 19.48
CA LYS A 562 8.58 37.29 20.79
C LYS A 562 7.08 37.00 20.81
N LYS A 563 6.33 37.42 19.78
CA LYS A 563 4.88 37.15 19.73
C LYS A 563 4.57 35.64 19.71
N HIS A 564 5.35 34.85 18.98
CA HIS A 564 5.19 33.40 18.98
C HIS A 564 5.63 32.77 20.31
N ALA A 565 6.70 33.27 20.92
CA ALA A 565 7.15 32.82 22.23
C ALA A 565 6.08 33.08 23.30
N ASP A 566 5.41 34.23 23.26
CA ASP A 566 4.33 34.60 24.19
C ASP A 566 3.13 33.67 24.05
N TYR A 567 2.74 33.36 22.81
CA TYR A 567 1.69 32.39 22.53
C TYR A 567 2.03 31.01 23.11
N LEU A 568 3.25 30.52 22.83
CA LEU A 568 3.69 29.20 23.30
C LEU A 568 3.90 29.14 24.82
N ALA A 569 4.26 30.26 25.45
CA ALA A 569 4.44 30.34 26.89
C ALA A 569 3.10 30.38 27.65
N ASP A 570 2.05 30.97 27.06
CA ASP A 570 0.73 31.06 27.71
C ASP A 570 0.10 29.67 27.93
N GLU A 571 -0.16 29.37 29.20
CA GLU A 571 -0.72 28.11 29.67
C GLU A 571 -2.07 27.77 29.02
N LYS A 572 -2.84 28.78 28.58
CA LYS A 572 -4.13 28.57 27.91
C LYS A 572 -4.01 27.84 26.57
N PHE A 573 -2.88 27.97 25.89
CA PHE A 573 -2.64 27.41 24.55
C PHE A 573 -1.65 26.24 24.58
N TYR A 574 -1.19 25.85 25.76
CA TYR A 574 -0.31 24.70 25.95
C TYR A 574 -1.12 23.40 25.91
N SER A 575 -0.80 22.56 24.92
CA SER A 575 -1.42 21.25 24.71
C SER A 575 -0.79 20.20 25.64
N ARG A 576 -0.94 20.44 26.94
CA ARG A 576 -0.30 19.70 28.03
C ARG A 576 -0.53 18.19 27.95
N GLY A 577 0.56 17.41 27.96
CA GLY A 577 0.51 15.95 28.10
C GLY A 577 0.13 15.21 26.82
N ASN A 578 0.30 15.85 25.67
CA ASN A 578 0.25 15.20 24.36
C ASN A 578 1.46 15.61 23.51
N ASN A 579 1.59 15.01 22.32
CA ASN A 579 2.69 15.28 21.40
C ASN A 579 2.81 16.77 20.98
N HIS A 580 1.70 17.51 20.86
CA HIS A 580 1.73 18.93 20.54
C HIS A 580 2.40 19.74 21.66
N GLY A 581 2.10 19.42 22.93
CA GLY A 581 2.71 20.08 24.10
C GLY A 581 4.23 19.93 24.14
N LEU A 582 4.75 18.75 23.79
CA LEU A 582 6.18 18.52 23.65
C LEU A 582 6.79 19.41 22.54
N ASP A 583 6.21 19.42 21.35
CA ASP A 583 6.70 20.20 20.21
C ASP A 583 6.65 21.72 20.46
N GLN A 584 5.59 22.19 21.13
CA GLN A 584 5.46 23.56 21.60
C GLN A 584 6.62 23.91 22.54
N THR A 585 6.90 23.05 23.51
CA THR A 585 7.95 23.27 24.51
C THR A 585 9.34 23.21 23.90
N ILE A 586 9.63 22.22 23.06
CA ILE A 586 10.91 22.12 22.32
C ILE A 586 11.16 23.39 21.51
N THR A 587 10.13 23.90 20.83
CA THR A 587 10.30 25.06 19.96
C THR A 587 10.45 26.36 20.76
N LEU A 588 9.73 26.52 21.87
CA LEU A 588 9.93 27.63 22.79
C LEU A 588 11.34 27.60 23.40
N PHE A 589 11.84 26.42 23.78
CA PHE A 589 13.21 26.25 24.27
C PHE A 589 14.25 26.69 23.23
N LEU A 590 14.10 26.26 21.97
CA LEU A 590 14.95 26.70 20.87
C LEU A 590 14.94 28.22 20.70
N ALA A 591 13.77 28.87 20.81
CA ALA A 591 13.68 30.32 20.76
C ALA A 591 14.42 30.99 21.93
N CYS A 592 14.29 30.47 23.15
CA CYS A 592 14.98 31.00 24.34
C CYS A 592 16.50 30.88 24.19
N VAL A 593 17.00 29.76 23.66
CA VAL A 593 18.44 29.55 23.42
C VAL A 593 18.97 30.50 22.35
N SER A 594 18.22 30.71 21.26
CA SER A 594 18.60 31.62 20.17
C SER A 594 18.64 33.09 20.60
N PHE A 595 17.88 33.47 21.63
CA PHE A 595 17.73 34.86 22.11
C PHE A 595 18.10 35.02 23.58
N LYS A 596 19.11 34.27 24.04
CA LYS A 596 19.51 34.18 25.46
C LYS A 596 19.88 35.50 26.12
N GLU A 597 20.20 36.53 25.34
CA GLU A 597 20.50 37.89 25.80
C GLU A 597 19.25 38.73 26.10
N LYS A 598 18.06 38.28 25.67
CA LYS A 598 16.79 38.98 25.92
C LYS A 598 16.21 38.57 27.28
N ASN A 599 15.68 39.54 28.03
CA ASN A 599 15.12 39.30 29.37
C ASN A 599 13.99 38.24 29.39
N TRP A 600 13.14 38.20 28.36
CA TRP A 600 12.03 37.24 28.28
C TRP A 600 12.50 35.79 28.09
N ALA A 601 13.68 35.58 27.48
CA ALA A 601 14.20 34.24 27.24
C ALA A 601 14.56 33.53 28.56
N ALA A 602 15.05 34.28 29.55
CA ALA A 602 15.35 33.73 30.87
C ALA A 602 14.09 33.24 31.61
N GLU A 603 12.99 34.01 31.53
CA GLU A 603 11.69 33.64 32.13
C GLU A 603 11.13 32.37 31.47
N TYR A 604 11.10 32.33 30.13
CA TYR A 604 10.54 31.20 29.39
C TYR A 604 11.44 29.96 29.40
N LEU A 605 12.74 30.11 29.63
CA LEU A 605 13.64 28.96 29.79
C LEU A 605 13.30 28.13 31.03
N SER A 606 12.93 28.78 32.15
CA SER A 606 12.46 28.08 33.35
C SER A 606 11.18 27.29 33.04
N LEU A 607 10.22 27.93 32.38
CA LEU A 607 8.98 27.28 31.95
C LEU A 607 9.24 26.09 31.01
N CYS A 608 10.15 26.24 30.04
CA CYS A 608 10.53 25.16 29.14
C CYS A 608 11.12 23.97 29.90
N THR A 609 11.96 24.23 30.90
CA THR A 609 12.58 23.18 31.72
C THR A 609 11.50 22.36 32.44
N ASP A 610 10.55 23.04 33.08
CA ASP A 610 9.47 22.38 33.81
C ASP A 610 8.53 21.61 32.88
N ARG A 611 8.19 22.18 31.71
CA ARG A 611 7.36 21.50 30.71
C ARG A 611 8.07 20.33 30.06
N LEU A 612 9.36 20.42 29.72
CA LEU A 612 10.11 19.29 29.15
C LEU A 612 10.17 18.12 30.13
N ARG A 613 10.40 18.37 31.43
CA ARG A 613 10.34 17.34 32.47
C ARG A 613 8.96 16.71 32.52
N TYR A 614 7.92 17.54 32.59
CA TYR A 614 6.54 17.07 32.63
C TYR A 614 6.18 16.20 31.42
N GLU A 615 6.51 16.64 30.20
CA GLU A 615 6.18 15.88 28.98
C GLU A 615 6.93 14.54 28.93
N VAL A 616 8.22 14.51 29.31
CA VAL A 616 9.02 13.27 29.39
C VAL A 616 8.46 12.31 30.45
N GLU A 617 8.10 12.82 31.63
CA GLU A 617 7.44 12.04 32.70
C GLU A 617 6.06 11.51 32.29
N ARG A 618 5.45 12.04 31.22
CA ARG A 618 4.15 11.61 30.70
C ARG A 618 4.22 10.72 29.47
N MET A 619 5.41 10.34 29.03
CA MET A 619 5.59 9.38 27.93
C MET A 619 5.66 7.94 28.43
N PHE A 620 6.38 7.70 29.53
CA PHE A 620 6.71 6.37 30.01
C PHE A 620 6.46 6.22 31.51
N ASP A 621 6.04 5.03 31.94
CA ASP A 621 6.02 4.67 33.36
C ASP A 621 7.45 4.39 33.85
N GLY A 622 7.65 4.32 35.17
CA GLY A 622 8.98 4.09 35.76
C GLY A 622 9.60 2.74 35.38
N ASP A 623 8.75 1.81 34.93
CA ASP A 623 9.10 0.49 34.41
C ASP A 623 9.55 0.49 32.93
N GLY A 624 9.42 1.64 32.24
CA GLY A 624 9.87 1.85 30.86
C GLY A 624 8.83 1.54 29.78
N GLY A 625 7.60 1.14 30.14
CA GLY A 625 6.52 0.99 29.17
C GLY A 625 5.84 2.32 28.83
N HIS A 626 5.49 2.51 27.55
CA HIS A 626 4.84 3.73 27.07
C HIS A 626 3.36 3.79 27.47
N PHE A 627 2.88 4.99 27.85
CA PHE A 627 1.52 5.21 28.38
C PHE A 627 0.39 4.87 27.41
N GLU A 628 0.68 4.84 26.11
CA GLU A 628 -0.32 4.66 25.06
C GLU A 628 -0.66 3.20 24.76
N ASN A 629 -0.01 2.25 25.45
CA ASN A 629 -0.26 0.82 25.34
C ASN A 629 -0.27 0.29 23.89
N SER A 630 0.68 0.76 23.07
CA SER A 630 0.93 0.27 21.71
C SER A 630 2.42 -0.02 21.50
N CYS A 631 2.72 -1.12 20.80
CA CYS A 631 4.10 -1.49 20.46
C CYS A 631 4.74 -0.50 19.49
N HIS A 632 3.98 0.05 18.55
CA HIS A 632 4.47 1.09 17.64
C HIS A 632 4.86 2.37 18.41
N TYR A 633 3.99 2.79 19.33
CA TYR A 633 4.19 4.01 20.10
C TYR A 633 5.28 3.89 21.17
N GLN A 634 5.62 2.69 21.63
CA GLN A 634 6.85 2.46 22.39
C GLN A 634 8.09 2.96 21.61
N GLY A 635 8.20 2.60 20.33
CA GLY A 635 9.30 3.03 19.46
C GLY A 635 9.27 4.53 19.14
N LEU A 636 8.08 5.08 18.90
CA LEU A 636 7.91 6.51 18.65
C LEU A 636 8.29 7.36 19.88
N GLY A 637 7.86 6.95 21.08
CA GLY A 637 8.23 7.62 22.33
C GLY A 637 9.74 7.59 22.58
N ILE A 638 10.42 6.47 22.30
CA ILE A 638 11.89 6.39 22.41
C ILE A 638 12.55 7.38 21.42
N THR A 639 12.01 7.51 20.21
CA THR A 639 12.50 8.47 19.22
C THR A 639 12.38 9.91 19.73
N GLN A 640 11.26 10.24 20.39
CA GLN A 640 11.04 11.55 21.01
C GLN A 640 11.99 11.80 22.20
N LEU A 641 12.22 10.80 23.07
CA LEU A 641 13.21 10.90 24.14
C LEU A 641 14.62 11.17 23.62
N LEU A 642 15.03 10.44 22.57
CA LEU A 642 16.33 10.63 21.93
C LEU A 642 16.42 12.01 21.28
N MET A 643 15.33 12.50 20.67
CA MET A 643 15.27 13.85 20.12
C MET A 643 15.50 14.91 21.20
N VAL A 644 14.79 14.83 22.33
CA VAL A 644 14.96 15.77 23.46
C VAL A 644 16.38 15.66 24.04
N SER A 645 16.87 14.45 24.29
CA SER A 645 18.23 14.23 24.82
C SER A 645 19.29 14.83 23.89
N ASN A 646 19.17 14.62 22.59
CA ASN A 646 20.10 15.16 21.60
C ASN A 646 20.02 16.68 21.47
N LEU A 647 18.82 17.26 21.54
CA LEU A 647 18.60 18.71 21.58
C LEU A 647 19.33 19.32 22.78
N LEU A 648 19.09 18.79 23.99
CA LEU A 648 19.71 19.29 25.21
C LEU A 648 21.22 19.10 25.19
N ARG A 649 21.73 18.02 24.57
CA ARG A 649 23.18 17.78 24.45
C ARG A 649 23.87 18.86 23.62
N LYS A 650 23.20 19.36 22.57
CA LYS A 650 23.69 20.48 21.74
C LYS A 650 23.70 21.81 22.50
N HIS A 651 22.88 21.93 23.55
CA HIS A 651 22.70 23.15 24.37
C HIS A 651 22.97 22.89 25.85
N ARG A 652 23.95 22.02 26.15
CA ARG A 652 24.29 21.56 27.51
C ARG A 652 24.77 22.68 28.43
N ASP A 653 25.22 23.79 27.87
CA ASP A 653 25.60 25.02 28.58
C ASP A 653 24.38 25.78 29.12
N VAL A 654 23.19 25.54 28.54
CA VAL A 654 21.92 26.14 28.94
C VAL A 654 21.12 25.20 29.84
N LEU A 655 20.93 23.95 29.43
CA LEU A 655 20.20 22.94 30.19
C LEU A 655 20.81 21.55 29.99
N SER A 656 21.21 20.91 31.09
CA SER A 656 21.81 19.56 31.04
C SER A 656 20.76 18.52 30.64
N PRO A 657 21.08 17.59 29.71
CA PRO A 657 20.18 16.51 29.29
C PRO A 657 19.66 15.67 30.44
N GLU A 658 20.54 15.35 31.39
CA GLU A 658 20.27 14.47 32.53
C GLU A 658 19.23 15.06 33.49
N SER A 659 18.99 16.37 33.41
CA SER A 659 17.98 17.05 34.20
C SER A 659 16.55 16.89 33.66
N VAL A 660 16.40 16.31 32.47
CA VAL A 660 15.11 16.12 31.77
C VAL A 660 14.93 14.67 31.33
N VAL A 661 15.96 14.07 30.71
CA VAL A 661 15.90 12.71 30.16
C VAL A 661 16.86 11.81 30.92
N SER A 662 16.30 10.79 31.58
CA SER A 662 17.08 9.76 32.26
C SER A 662 17.65 8.74 31.27
N GLN A 663 18.96 8.47 31.34
CA GLN A 663 19.58 7.38 30.58
C GLN A 663 19.00 6.02 30.99
N GLU A 664 18.67 5.84 32.27
CA GLU A 664 18.03 4.61 32.76
C GLU A 664 16.67 4.39 32.10
N LEU A 665 15.89 5.46 31.89
CA LEU A 665 14.61 5.38 31.20
C LEU A 665 14.77 4.92 29.76
N ILE A 666 15.76 5.45 29.02
CA ILE A 666 16.06 5.02 27.65
C ILE A 666 16.43 3.53 27.62
N GLU A 667 17.24 3.06 28.57
CA GLU A 667 17.62 1.65 28.66
C GLU A 667 16.41 0.76 28.94
N LYS A 668 15.58 1.11 29.93
CA LYS A 668 14.35 0.37 30.25
C LYS A 668 13.42 0.34 29.05
N ALA A 669 13.10 1.50 28.46
CA ALA A 669 12.20 1.59 27.32
C ALA A 669 12.70 0.79 26.10
N THR A 670 14.01 0.80 25.84
CA THR A 670 14.62 0.00 24.77
C THR A 670 14.53 -1.50 25.06
N LYS A 671 14.74 -1.91 26.32
CA LYS A 671 14.55 -3.30 26.74
C LYS A 671 13.09 -3.73 26.56
N VAL A 672 12.13 -2.86 26.89
CA VAL A 672 10.70 -3.11 26.61
C VAL A 672 10.45 -3.32 25.12
N LEU A 673 10.99 -2.44 24.28
CA LEU A 673 10.86 -2.54 22.83
C LEU A 673 11.39 -3.88 22.28
N CYS A 674 12.48 -4.41 22.84
CA CYS A 674 13.02 -5.73 22.44
C CYS A 674 11.99 -6.85 22.62
N PHE A 675 11.24 -6.84 23.73
CA PHE A 675 10.20 -7.84 24.00
C PHE A 675 8.93 -7.62 23.20
N MET A 676 8.69 -6.43 22.65
CA MET A 676 7.54 -6.15 21.76
C MET A 676 7.75 -6.66 20.32
N VAL A 677 8.97 -7.08 19.98
CA VAL A 677 9.28 -7.74 18.72
C VAL A 677 9.08 -9.25 18.88
N THR A 678 8.19 -9.81 18.07
CA THR A 678 7.87 -11.25 18.06
C THR A 678 9.04 -12.09 17.53
N PRO A 679 9.06 -13.41 17.72
CA PRO A 679 10.05 -14.30 17.10
C PRO A 679 10.09 -14.23 15.57
N LEU A 680 9.05 -13.67 14.93
CA LEU A 680 8.96 -13.46 13.48
C LEU A 680 9.59 -12.13 13.02
N GLY A 681 10.14 -11.32 13.92
CA GLY A 681 10.84 -10.06 13.60
C GLY A 681 9.93 -8.86 13.37
N ASN A 682 8.62 -9.02 13.54
CA ASN A 682 7.63 -7.94 13.45
C ASN A 682 7.15 -7.52 14.85
N PHE A 683 6.58 -6.32 14.97
CA PHE A 683 5.85 -5.94 16.17
C PHE A 683 4.67 -6.89 16.43
N ALA A 684 4.39 -7.15 17.70
CA ALA A 684 3.11 -7.72 18.11
C ALA A 684 1.99 -6.68 17.86
N PRO A 685 0.88 -7.04 17.19
CA PRO A 685 -0.15 -6.08 16.75
C PRO A 685 -1.12 -5.66 17.87
N ILE A 686 -0.60 -5.26 19.03
CA ILE A 686 -1.40 -4.81 20.18
C ILE A 686 -1.56 -3.29 20.18
N GLY A 687 -2.77 -2.81 20.45
CA GLY A 687 -3.13 -1.41 20.33
C GLY A 687 -3.08 -0.93 18.88
N ASP A 688 -2.85 0.36 18.69
CA ASP A 688 -2.60 0.90 17.35
C ASP A 688 -1.19 0.53 16.85
N THR A 689 -1.02 -0.74 16.47
CA THR A 689 0.22 -1.30 15.95
C THR A 689 -0.08 -2.19 14.74
N GLU A 690 0.65 -1.96 13.64
CA GLU A 690 0.71 -2.90 12.52
C GLU A 690 1.61 -4.11 12.85
N ALA A 691 1.32 -5.27 12.28
CA ALA A 691 2.18 -6.45 12.37
C ALA A 691 3.37 -6.37 11.40
N SER A 692 4.06 -5.23 11.41
CA SER A 692 5.14 -4.89 10.48
C SER A 692 6.51 -4.96 11.14
N LYS A 693 7.55 -4.94 10.31
CA LYS A 693 8.93 -4.79 10.79
C LYS A 693 9.10 -3.41 11.45
N PRO A 694 9.57 -3.34 12.70
CA PRO A 694 9.84 -2.07 13.34
C PRO A 694 10.87 -1.21 12.58
N PRO A 695 10.75 0.13 12.62
CA PRO A 695 11.76 1.01 12.04
C PRO A 695 13.08 0.98 12.86
N ILE A 696 14.18 1.32 12.19
CA ILE A 696 15.46 1.61 12.86
C ILE A 696 15.38 3.03 13.41
N ILE A 697 15.23 3.15 14.73
CA ILE A 697 14.98 4.44 15.41
C ILE A 697 16.21 5.05 16.08
N PHE A 698 17.29 4.29 16.21
CA PHE A 698 18.48 4.72 16.95
C PHE A 698 19.53 5.31 16.01
N PRO A 699 19.91 6.60 16.17
CA PRO A 699 20.98 7.19 15.38
C PRO A 699 22.34 6.64 15.81
N ASP A 700 23.32 6.64 14.90
CA ASP A 700 24.66 6.06 15.16
C ASP A 700 25.38 6.65 16.38
N TYR A 701 25.12 7.93 16.68
CA TYR A 701 25.75 8.67 17.77
C TYR A 701 25.01 8.58 19.12
N SER A 702 23.87 7.87 19.19
CA SER A 702 23.09 7.74 20.42
C SER A 702 22.43 6.36 20.50
N LYS A 703 23.26 5.33 20.70
CA LYS A 703 22.83 3.93 20.86
C LYS A 703 22.87 3.54 22.35
N PRO A 704 21.73 3.13 22.95
CA PRO A 704 21.72 2.57 24.29
C PRO A 704 22.39 1.20 24.34
N ASN A 705 22.72 0.70 25.54
CA ASN A 705 23.32 -0.62 25.73
C ASN A 705 22.43 -1.73 25.18
N ASN A 706 21.11 -1.62 25.38
CA ASN A 706 20.14 -2.58 24.84
C ASN A 706 19.93 -2.49 23.32
N TYR A 707 20.62 -1.59 22.60
CA TYR A 707 20.53 -1.51 21.14
C TYR A 707 20.93 -2.83 20.45
N SER A 708 22.01 -3.46 20.93
CA SER A 708 22.46 -4.75 20.39
C SER A 708 21.42 -5.86 20.61
N ASN A 709 20.62 -5.76 21.67
CA ASN A 709 19.51 -6.67 21.93
C ASN A 709 18.32 -6.43 21.01
N TYR A 710 18.01 -5.17 20.73
CA TYR A 710 16.99 -4.82 19.76
C TYR A 710 17.34 -5.29 18.35
N GLN A 711 18.61 -5.14 17.93
CA GLN A 711 19.10 -5.71 16.66
C GLN A 711 18.91 -7.22 16.59
N PHE A 712 19.14 -7.93 17.70
CA PHE A 712 18.94 -9.38 17.78
C PHE A 712 17.48 -9.78 17.62
N ALA A 713 16.56 -9.06 18.28
CA ALA A 713 15.14 -9.28 18.12
C ALA A 713 14.69 -9.03 16.67
N LEU A 714 15.11 -7.90 16.08
CA LEU A 714 14.76 -7.52 14.71
C LEU A 714 15.27 -8.47 13.62
N SER A 715 16.47 -9.01 13.84
CA SER A 715 17.16 -9.88 12.88
C SER A 715 16.80 -11.36 13.06
N CYS A 716 15.82 -11.66 13.93
CA CYS A 716 15.42 -13.02 14.29
C CYS A 716 16.62 -13.88 14.77
N GLY A 717 17.54 -13.25 15.50
CA GLY A 717 18.72 -13.89 16.09
C GLY A 717 19.99 -13.91 15.24
N THR A 718 20.01 -13.24 14.09
CA THR A 718 21.17 -13.27 13.16
C THR A 718 22.20 -12.14 13.39
N GLU A 719 21.81 -11.02 14.00
CA GLU A 719 22.68 -9.86 14.26
C GLU A 719 22.52 -9.37 15.70
N GLY A 720 23.59 -8.94 16.38
CA GLY A 720 23.52 -8.43 17.75
C GLY A 720 23.61 -9.53 18.82
N LYS A 721 23.01 -9.32 19.99
CA LYS A 721 23.08 -10.26 21.13
C LYS A 721 21.72 -10.47 21.79
N ALA A 722 21.37 -11.71 22.10
CA ALA A 722 20.16 -12.02 22.86
C ALA A 722 20.11 -11.30 24.23
N LEU A 723 18.90 -10.97 24.70
CA LEU A 723 18.69 -10.58 26.10
C LEU A 723 19.01 -11.77 27.02
N LYS A 724 19.48 -11.45 28.23
CA LYS A 724 19.65 -12.47 29.28
C LYS A 724 18.30 -12.89 29.87
N ASP A 725 17.37 -11.94 29.95
CA ASP A 725 16.05 -12.17 30.50
C ASP A 725 15.13 -12.77 29.44
N ASN A 726 14.42 -13.83 29.84
CA ASN A 726 13.43 -14.53 29.02
C ASN A 726 12.01 -14.04 29.29
N TYR A 727 11.81 -13.19 30.29
CA TYR A 727 10.50 -12.67 30.64
C TYR A 727 10.62 -11.25 31.16
N MET A 728 9.48 -10.55 31.20
CA MET A 728 9.39 -9.22 31.76
C MET A 728 7.93 -8.94 32.14
N VAL A 729 7.72 -8.37 33.33
CA VAL A 729 6.40 -7.96 33.81
C VAL A 729 6.50 -6.51 34.20
N LEU A 730 5.60 -5.69 33.67
CA LEU A 730 5.53 -4.24 33.81
C LEU A 730 4.18 -3.85 34.44
N PRO A 731 4.06 -3.87 35.79
CA PRO A 731 2.79 -3.61 36.46
C PRO A 731 2.23 -2.20 36.25
N GLU A 732 3.09 -1.19 36.08
CA GLU A 732 2.66 0.20 35.97
C GLU A 732 2.11 0.51 34.58
N SER A 733 2.83 0.07 33.54
CA SER A 733 2.45 0.27 32.15
C SER A 733 1.51 -0.81 31.60
N GLY A 734 1.41 -1.98 32.25
CA GLY A 734 0.40 -2.98 31.92
C GLY A 734 0.81 -4.01 30.86
N TRP A 735 2.09 -4.40 30.83
CA TRP A 735 2.59 -5.42 29.91
C TRP A 735 3.22 -6.63 30.61
N ALA A 736 3.05 -7.81 30.03
CA ALA A 736 3.77 -9.01 30.43
C ALA A 736 4.24 -9.79 29.22
N PHE A 737 5.49 -10.23 29.26
CA PHE A 737 6.16 -10.94 28.19
C PHE A 737 6.82 -12.18 28.74
N TYR A 738 6.71 -13.28 28.01
CA TYR A 738 7.46 -14.49 28.26
C TYR A 738 7.93 -15.08 26.94
N ARG A 739 9.20 -15.46 26.90
CA ARG A 739 9.85 -16.07 25.76
C ARG A 739 10.77 -17.18 26.27
N ASN A 740 10.59 -18.42 25.82
CA ASN A 740 11.34 -19.55 26.40
C ASN A 740 12.86 -19.47 26.12
N THR A 741 13.24 -19.01 24.92
CA THR A 741 14.63 -18.83 24.47
C THR A 741 14.74 -17.61 23.56
N TRP A 742 15.95 -17.09 23.34
CA TRP A 742 16.23 -16.07 22.32
C TRP A 742 17.08 -16.64 21.19
N LYS A 743 16.58 -17.61 20.42
CA LYS A 743 17.36 -18.32 19.41
C LYS A 743 16.91 -18.00 17.99
N ASP A 744 15.65 -18.27 17.67
CA ASP A 744 15.14 -18.16 16.31
C ASP A 744 13.59 -18.08 16.30
N LYS A 745 13.01 -18.11 15.11
CA LYS A 745 11.55 -18.02 14.91
C LYS A 745 10.74 -19.15 15.57
N ASN A 746 11.37 -20.23 16.01
CA ASN A 746 10.69 -21.36 16.66
C ASN A 746 10.46 -21.17 18.15
N ASP A 747 10.98 -20.09 18.75
CA ASP A 747 10.80 -19.77 20.15
C ASP A 747 9.31 -19.65 20.52
N PHE A 748 8.95 -20.12 21.72
CA PHE A 748 7.66 -19.87 22.34
C PHE A 748 7.65 -18.45 22.85
N TYR A 749 6.64 -17.68 22.48
CA TYR A 749 6.49 -16.29 22.87
C TYR A 749 5.04 -15.98 23.22
N LEU A 750 4.85 -15.38 24.40
CA LEU A 750 3.59 -14.91 24.93
C LEU A 750 3.73 -13.44 25.29
N LEU A 751 2.83 -12.62 24.78
CA LEU A 751 2.65 -11.23 25.22
C LEU A 751 1.22 -11.08 25.73
N ALA A 752 1.05 -10.54 26.92
CA ALA A 752 -0.24 -10.18 27.50
C ALA A 752 -0.28 -8.70 27.89
N LYS A 753 -1.46 -8.09 27.76
CA LYS A 753 -1.67 -6.66 28.00
C LYS A 753 -2.84 -6.42 28.94
N CYS A 754 -2.65 -5.58 29.95
CA CYS A 754 -3.71 -5.09 30.83
C CYS A 754 -3.30 -3.78 31.53
N GLY A 755 -3.87 -2.66 31.08
CA GLY A 755 -3.50 -1.34 31.58
C GLY A 755 -4.27 -0.22 30.88
N TYR A 756 -4.49 0.88 31.61
CA TYR A 756 -5.18 2.07 31.09
C TYR A 756 -4.59 3.37 31.65
N LYS A 757 -3.78 4.04 30.83
CA LYS A 757 -3.16 5.34 31.14
C LYS A 757 -3.51 6.44 30.13
N SER A 758 -3.91 6.08 28.90
CA SER A 758 -4.20 7.00 27.79
C SER A 758 -5.43 6.54 26.97
N ASP A 759 -6.14 7.51 26.37
CA ASP A 759 -7.36 7.30 25.57
C ASP A 759 -7.09 7.11 24.06
N TYR A 760 -5.88 7.41 23.59
CA TYR A 760 -5.59 7.55 22.17
C TYR A 760 -5.42 6.18 21.48
N HIS A 761 -4.27 5.54 21.67
CA HIS A 761 -3.83 4.38 20.89
C HIS A 761 -4.08 3.02 21.56
N ARG A 762 -4.63 3.04 22.78
CA ARG A 762 -5.14 1.87 23.49
C ARG A 762 -6.49 1.42 22.90
N GLN A 763 -6.75 0.11 22.90
CA GLN A 763 -8.02 -0.48 22.49
C GLN A 763 -8.78 -1.05 23.70
N ASP A 764 -9.96 -1.63 23.49
CA ASP A 764 -10.75 -2.26 24.55
C ASP A 764 -10.27 -3.72 24.76
N ASP A 765 -8.97 -3.88 24.95
CA ASP A 765 -8.16 -5.11 24.84
C ASP A 765 -7.53 -5.54 26.17
N ASP A 766 -8.01 -5.03 27.30
CA ASP A 766 -7.48 -5.43 28.61
C ASP A 766 -7.70 -6.93 28.85
N THR A 767 -6.65 -7.61 29.30
CA THR A 767 -6.53 -9.08 29.45
C THR A 767 -6.33 -9.86 28.15
N SER A 768 -6.21 -9.18 27.00
CA SER A 768 -5.81 -9.81 25.75
C SER A 768 -4.38 -10.35 25.80
N PHE A 769 -4.09 -11.33 24.97
CA PHE A 769 -2.76 -11.88 24.77
C PHE A 769 -2.58 -12.40 23.35
N VAL A 770 -1.34 -12.48 22.90
CA VAL A 770 -0.93 -13.13 21.65
C VAL A 770 0.06 -14.25 21.94
N LEU A 771 0.04 -15.29 21.11
CA LEU A 771 0.82 -16.51 21.29
C LEU A 771 1.48 -16.95 19.99
N TYR A 772 2.80 -17.13 20.04
CA TYR A 772 3.63 -17.61 18.94
C TYR A 772 4.44 -18.82 19.37
N TYR A 773 4.59 -19.80 18.49
CA TYR A 773 5.46 -20.95 18.70
C TYR A 773 5.77 -21.65 17.38
N LYS A 774 7.00 -22.16 17.24
CA LYS A 774 7.42 -22.97 16.07
C LYS A 774 7.25 -22.27 14.71
N GLY A 775 7.53 -20.96 14.67
CA GLY A 775 7.42 -20.15 13.45
C GLY A 775 5.99 -19.76 13.07
N GLU A 776 5.02 -20.03 13.94
CA GLU A 776 3.60 -19.78 13.70
C GLU A 776 3.02 -18.85 14.77
N GLU A 777 2.06 -18.02 14.35
CA GLU A 777 1.17 -17.30 15.25
C GLU A 777 -0.10 -18.14 15.47
N TRP A 778 -0.43 -18.39 16.74
CA TRP A 778 -1.53 -19.26 17.14
C TRP A 778 -2.72 -18.48 17.67
N ILE A 779 -2.46 -17.48 18.50
CA ILE A 779 -3.44 -16.51 18.99
C ILE A 779 -2.96 -15.12 18.59
N THR A 780 -3.80 -14.34 17.92
CA THR A 780 -3.48 -13.01 17.40
C THR A 780 -4.42 -11.94 17.99
N ASP A 781 -4.28 -10.70 17.52
CA ASP A 781 -5.04 -9.53 17.96
C ASP A 781 -5.62 -8.75 16.75
N GLY A 782 -6.48 -7.77 17.01
CA GLY A 782 -7.19 -6.99 15.99
C GLY A 782 -6.31 -6.04 15.18
N GLY A 783 -5.23 -5.52 15.77
CA GLY A 783 -4.33 -4.56 15.13
C GLY A 783 -4.92 -3.15 14.96
N LEU A 784 -4.42 -2.37 14.00
CA LEU A 784 -4.75 -0.94 13.85
C LEU A 784 -5.89 -0.65 12.87
N TYR A 785 -5.82 -1.21 11.66
CA TYR A 785 -6.57 -0.82 10.47
C TYR A 785 -6.33 0.64 10.04
N ASN A 786 -7.04 1.61 10.60
CA ASN A 786 -6.91 3.02 10.24
C ASN A 786 -7.12 3.94 11.46
N TYR A 787 -7.05 5.26 11.30
CA TYR A 787 -7.26 6.22 12.41
C TYR A 787 -8.65 6.89 12.39
N GLN A 788 -9.55 6.49 11.48
CA GLN A 788 -10.83 7.14 11.31
C GLN A 788 -11.85 6.62 12.33
N GLU A 789 -11.96 7.27 13.48
CA GLU A 789 -12.82 6.83 14.58
C GLU A 789 -14.33 6.74 14.26
N SER A 790 -14.78 7.31 13.14
CA SER A 790 -16.17 7.18 12.67
C SER A 790 -16.42 5.91 11.85
N ASP A 791 -15.37 5.30 11.30
CA ASP A 791 -15.38 4.09 10.49
C ASP A 791 -15.87 2.88 11.32
N SER A 792 -16.74 2.06 10.73
CA SER A 792 -17.32 0.88 11.39
C SER A 792 -16.28 -0.21 11.67
N ASP A 793 -15.34 -0.42 10.76
CA ASP A 793 -14.32 -1.46 10.90
C ASP A 793 -13.31 -1.03 11.97
N ARG A 794 -12.92 0.25 11.98
CA ARG A 794 -12.09 0.80 13.07
C ARG A 794 -12.77 0.66 14.44
N LYS A 795 -14.08 0.90 14.53
CA LYS A 795 -14.83 0.69 15.77
C LYS A 795 -14.82 -0.77 16.21
N PHE A 796 -14.96 -1.71 15.27
CA PHE A 796 -14.90 -3.14 15.55
C PHE A 796 -13.50 -3.56 16.03
N ILE A 797 -12.46 -3.19 15.29
CA ILE A 797 -11.06 -3.52 15.59
C ILE A 797 -10.65 -3.01 16.98
N ARG A 798 -11.10 -1.82 17.39
CA ARG A 798 -10.79 -1.29 18.74
C ARG A 798 -11.62 -1.91 19.86
N SER A 799 -12.66 -2.70 19.55
CA SER A 799 -13.59 -3.22 20.55
C SER A 799 -13.09 -4.56 21.11
N HIS A 800 -13.51 -4.90 22.33
CA HIS A 800 -13.25 -6.21 22.97
C HIS A 800 -13.62 -7.43 22.11
N HIS A 801 -14.42 -7.27 21.04
CA HIS A 801 -14.73 -8.34 20.10
C HIS A 801 -13.54 -8.71 19.19
N ALA A 802 -12.58 -7.83 18.95
CA ALA A 802 -11.41 -8.14 18.14
C ALA A 802 -10.24 -8.76 18.93
N HIS A 803 -10.45 -9.06 20.22
CA HIS A 803 -9.39 -9.44 21.16
C HIS A 803 -9.68 -10.78 21.85
N SER A 804 -8.61 -11.44 22.31
CA SER A 804 -8.69 -12.73 22.98
C SER A 804 -8.92 -12.55 24.48
N MET A 805 -10.16 -12.47 24.95
CA MET A 805 -10.49 -12.18 26.35
C MET A 805 -11.83 -12.77 26.82
N SER A 806 -12.10 -12.66 28.12
CA SER A 806 -13.40 -13.03 28.72
C SER A 806 -14.22 -11.81 29.09
N ALA A 807 -15.49 -11.78 28.70
CA ALA A 807 -16.38 -10.63 28.91
C ALA A 807 -17.86 -11.05 29.11
N PRO A 808 -18.65 -10.24 29.84
CA PRO A 808 -20.11 -10.34 29.82
C PRO A 808 -20.66 -9.86 28.47
N VAL A 809 -21.48 -10.67 27.80
CA VAL A 809 -21.92 -10.44 26.40
C VAL A 809 -22.76 -9.16 26.24
N GLU A 810 -23.57 -8.82 27.24
CA GLU A 810 -24.52 -7.69 27.16
C GLU A 810 -23.91 -6.32 27.54
N LYS A 811 -22.60 -6.26 27.85
CA LYS A 811 -21.96 -5.00 28.29
C LYS A 811 -20.91 -4.53 27.31
N SER A 812 -20.96 -3.25 26.99
CA SER A 812 -19.88 -2.58 26.27
C SER A 812 -18.78 -2.11 27.24
N PRO A 813 -17.51 -2.08 26.80
CA PRO A 813 -16.42 -1.49 27.55
C PRO A 813 -16.62 0.01 27.77
N ILE A 814 -16.20 0.51 28.92
CA ILE A 814 -16.10 1.93 29.23
C ILE A 814 -14.74 2.40 28.70
N ARG A 815 -14.79 3.13 27.59
CA ARG A 815 -13.59 3.59 26.88
C ARG A 815 -13.02 4.92 27.39
N LYS A 816 -13.90 5.82 27.86
CA LYS A 816 -13.54 7.19 28.28
C LYS A 816 -14.06 7.45 29.68
N ASN A 817 -13.24 7.18 30.68
CA ASN A 817 -13.58 7.58 32.05
C ASN A 817 -12.30 7.85 32.85
N LYS A 818 -12.11 9.10 33.28
CA LYS A 818 -11.01 9.47 34.18
C LYS A 818 -11.04 8.66 35.49
N LEU A 819 -12.22 8.17 35.90
CA LEU A 819 -12.40 7.33 37.09
C LEU A 819 -11.87 5.90 36.93
N LEU A 820 -11.77 5.38 35.70
CA LEU A 820 -11.23 4.03 35.44
C LEU A 820 -9.71 4.00 35.27
N LYS A 821 -9.05 5.16 35.21
CA LYS A 821 -7.60 5.26 35.05
C LYS A 821 -6.93 4.64 36.29
N GLY A 822 -6.28 3.50 36.11
CA GLY A 822 -5.69 2.69 37.19
C GLY A 822 -6.56 1.55 37.74
N GLU A 823 -7.76 1.33 37.20
CA GLU A 823 -8.58 0.16 37.56
C GLU A 823 -8.22 -1.11 36.77
N SER A 824 -7.62 -0.93 35.59
CA SER A 824 -6.95 -2.00 34.84
C SER A 824 -5.48 -2.08 35.22
N SER A 825 -5.03 -3.26 35.64
CA SER A 825 -3.65 -3.44 36.10
C SER A 825 -3.18 -4.88 35.99
N LEU A 826 -1.88 -5.01 35.77
CA LEU A 826 -1.12 -6.21 36.12
C LEU A 826 -0.85 -6.22 37.63
N LEU A 827 -1.32 -7.25 38.32
CA LEU A 827 -1.15 -7.38 39.78
C LEU A 827 0.23 -7.92 40.17
N GLY A 828 0.97 -8.44 39.21
CA GLY A 828 2.30 -9.02 39.40
C GLY A 828 2.52 -10.26 38.54
N GLY A 829 3.76 -10.75 38.54
CA GLY A 829 4.13 -12.00 37.92
C GLY A 829 5.39 -12.59 38.55
N ILE A 830 5.54 -13.89 38.42
CA ILE A 830 6.67 -14.65 38.97
C ILE A 830 7.23 -15.47 37.82
N ASN A 831 8.55 -15.49 37.68
CA ASN A 831 9.24 -16.51 36.91
C ASN A 831 10.18 -17.26 37.86
N SER A 832 10.00 -18.57 37.95
CA SER A 832 11.01 -19.48 38.49
C SER A 832 11.64 -20.25 37.33
N ASP A 833 12.65 -21.08 37.63
CA ASP A 833 13.27 -21.96 36.64
C ASP A 833 12.26 -22.91 35.96
N ASP A 834 11.09 -23.11 36.56
CA ASP A 834 10.09 -24.09 36.11
C ASP A 834 8.78 -23.50 35.56
N PHE A 835 8.57 -22.20 35.72
CA PHE A 835 7.24 -21.61 35.62
C PHE A 835 7.24 -20.09 35.45
N PHE A 836 6.50 -19.59 34.46
CA PHE A 836 6.13 -18.19 34.32
C PHE A 836 4.66 -18.00 34.70
N TYR A 837 4.34 -16.92 35.42
CA TYR A 837 2.99 -16.59 35.87
C TYR A 837 2.74 -15.10 35.81
N VAL A 838 1.53 -14.74 35.42
CA VAL A 838 1.05 -13.37 35.46
C VAL A 838 -0.44 -13.30 35.77
N LYS A 839 -0.84 -12.30 36.59
CA LYS A 839 -2.23 -12.02 36.91
C LYS A 839 -2.63 -10.60 36.49
N MET A 840 -3.74 -10.51 35.77
CA MET A 840 -4.32 -9.28 35.24
C MET A 840 -5.73 -9.08 35.81
N LYS A 841 -6.12 -7.83 36.04
CA LYS A 841 -7.50 -7.45 36.37
C LYS A 841 -7.93 -6.20 35.62
N THR A 842 -9.22 -6.10 35.30
CA THR A 842 -9.83 -4.91 34.70
C THR A 842 -11.29 -4.76 35.11
N ASN A 843 -11.73 -3.50 35.21
CA ASN A 843 -13.12 -3.12 35.48
C ASN A 843 -13.72 -2.34 34.28
N ILE A 844 -13.22 -2.58 33.06
CA ILE A 844 -13.70 -1.86 31.87
C ILE A 844 -15.18 -2.10 31.59
N PHE A 845 -15.80 -3.17 32.12
CA PHE A 845 -17.23 -3.42 31.98
C PHE A 845 -17.97 -2.93 33.23
N ALA A 846 -18.92 -1.99 33.04
CA ALA A 846 -19.65 -1.37 34.14
C ALA A 846 -20.35 -2.41 35.04
N GLY A 847 -19.96 -2.46 36.33
CA GLY A 847 -20.51 -3.38 37.33
C GLY A 847 -19.94 -4.81 37.30
N TYR A 848 -18.85 -5.03 36.55
CA TYR A 848 -18.16 -6.31 36.48
C TYR A 848 -16.67 -6.16 36.74
N LYS A 849 -16.09 -7.16 37.41
CA LYS A 849 -14.63 -7.31 37.56
C LYS A 849 -14.18 -8.50 36.72
N VAL A 850 -13.26 -8.26 35.81
CA VAL A 850 -12.64 -9.31 34.99
C VAL A 850 -11.23 -9.54 35.51
N ALA A 851 -10.87 -10.79 35.76
CA ALA A 851 -9.52 -11.20 36.11
C ALA A 851 -9.08 -12.37 35.25
N ARG A 852 -7.84 -12.33 34.79
CA ARG A 852 -7.20 -13.40 34.03
C ARG A 852 -5.85 -13.73 34.64
N GLN A 853 -5.54 -15.01 34.73
CA GLN A 853 -4.21 -15.50 35.08
C GLN A 853 -3.68 -16.34 33.92
N LEU A 854 -2.44 -16.07 33.52
CA LEU A 854 -1.72 -16.86 32.52
C LEU A 854 -0.52 -17.50 33.19
N SER A 855 -0.29 -18.77 32.88
CA SER A 855 0.86 -19.48 33.41
C SER A 855 1.47 -20.44 32.41
N VAL A 856 2.79 -20.40 32.24
CA VAL A 856 3.54 -21.22 31.29
C VAL A 856 4.49 -22.12 32.08
N LYS A 857 4.43 -23.43 31.82
CA LYS A 857 5.35 -24.42 32.42
C LYS A 857 6.53 -24.70 31.50
N ASN A 858 7.55 -25.39 32.01
CA ASN A 858 8.73 -25.80 31.23
C ASN A 858 8.45 -26.64 29.98
N ASP A 859 7.37 -27.41 29.97
CA ASP A 859 6.91 -28.14 28.79
C ASP A 859 6.21 -27.24 27.76
N LEU A 860 6.20 -25.92 28.00
CA LEU A 860 5.55 -24.88 27.21
C LEU A 860 4.03 -25.02 27.15
N SER A 861 3.44 -25.78 28.08
CA SER A 861 1.99 -25.76 28.30
C SER A 861 1.56 -24.43 28.92
N LEU A 862 0.48 -23.86 28.40
CA LEU A 862 -0.12 -22.62 28.89
C LEU A 862 -1.41 -22.95 29.63
N SER A 863 -1.56 -22.50 30.87
CA SER A 863 -2.83 -22.55 31.61
C SER A 863 -3.40 -21.14 31.73
N ILE A 864 -4.70 -21.01 31.47
CA ILE A 864 -5.45 -19.76 31.51
C ILE A 864 -6.55 -19.93 32.57
N TYR A 865 -6.61 -19.04 33.55
CA TYR A 865 -7.72 -18.98 34.50
C TYR A 865 -8.44 -17.65 34.32
N ASP A 866 -9.74 -17.71 34.01
CA ASP A 866 -10.59 -16.53 33.84
C ASP A 866 -11.66 -16.47 34.92
N CYS A 867 -11.83 -15.28 35.49
CA CYS A 867 -12.88 -14.96 36.43
C CYS A 867 -13.61 -13.68 35.99
N VAL A 868 -14.94 -13.71 35.88
CA VAL A 868 -15.78 -12.53 35.65
C VAL A 868 -16.86 -12.47 36.72
N GLU A 869 -16.72 -11.51 37.62
CA GLU A 869 -17.62 -11.32 38.77
C GLU A 869 -18.59 -10.17 38.50
N ASN A 870 -19.89 -10.40 38.73
CA ASN A 870 -20.91 -9.34 38.72
C ASN A 870 -21.00 -8.72 40.13
N GLU A 871 -20.64 -7.44 40.27
CA GLU A 871 -20.57 -6.78 41.59
C GLU A 871 -21.93 -6.70 42.29
N LYS A 872 -23.04 -6.76 41.55
CA LYS A 872 -24.40 -6.66 42.08
C LYS A 872 -25.10 -8.00 42.24
N ASN A 873 -24.46 -9.13 41.88
CA ASN A 873 -25.07 -10.48 41.87
C ASN A 873 -26.45 -10.51 41.18
N GLN A 874 -26.58 -9.84 40.03
CA GLN A 874 -27.83 -9.79 39.27
C GLN A 874 -28.02 -11.06 38.43
N GLY A 875 -28.69 -12.07 38.98
CA GLY A 875 -29.25 -13.20 38.21
C GLY A 875 -28.25 -13.96 37.32
N LEU A 876 -28.78 -14.72 36.35
CA LEU A 876 -27.99 -15.41 35.33
C LEU A 876 -27.66 -14.43 34.19
N THR A 877 -26.42 -14.43 33.72
CA THR A 877 -25.88 -13.60 32.62
C THR A 877 -25.14 -14.49 31.63
N GLN A 878 -25.10 -14.09 30.36
CA GLN A 878 -24.24 -14.75 29.36
C GLN A 878 -22.83 -14.16 29.38
N TYR A 879 -21.83 -15.02 29.51
CA TYR A 879 -20.41 -14.69 29.40
C TYR A 879 -19.79 -15.35 28.16
N ARG A 880 -18.73 -14.75 27.63
CA ARG A 880 -17.99 -15.28 26.49
C ARG A 880 -16.50 -15.18 26.74
N THR A 881 -15.80 -16.29 26.55
CA THR A 881 -14.35 -16.31 26.35
C THR A 881 -14.09 -16.41 24.85
N ARG A 882 -13.36 -15.44 24.29
CA ARG A 882 -12.95 -15.41 22.89
C ARG A 882 -11.47 -15.71 22.75
N PHE A 883 -11.13 -16.50 21.73
CA PHE A 883 -9.77 -16.62 21.20
C PHE A 883 -9.76 -16.23 19.72
N VAL A 884 -8.90 -15.29 19.35
CA VAL A 884 -8.72 -14.82 17.97
C VAL A 884 -7.59 -15.60 17.32
N VAL A 885 -7.92 -16.33 16.27
CA VAL A 885 -7.06 -17.30 15.60
C VAL A 885 -6.87 -16.86 14.14
N PRO A 886 -5.63 -16.83 13.62
CA PRO A 886 -5.38 -16.55 12.21
C PRO A 886 -6.19 -17.46 11.26
N VAL A 887 -6.64 -16.93 10.13
CA VAL A 887 -7.49 -17.67 9.16
C VAL A 887 -6.79 -18.87 8.52
N ASP A 888 -5.46 -18.92 8.58
CA ASP A 888 -4.66 -19.99 8.00
C ASP A 888 -4.54 -21.25 8.89
N LYS A 889 -5.29 -21.29 10.00
CA LYS A 889 -5.38 -22.40 10.94
C LYS A 889 -6.69 -23.17 10.77
N GLU A 890 -6.65 -24.49 10.86
CA GLU A 890 -7.84 -25.32 10.93
C GLU A 890 -8.30 -25.45 12.39
N ILE A 891 -9.60 -25.33 12.67
CA ILE A 891 -10.16 -25.41 14.02
C ILE A 891 -11.14 -26.59 14.09
N LEU A 892 -10.88 -27.52 14.99
CA LEU A 892 -11.74 -28.66 15.29
C LEU A 892 -12.29 -28.51 16.71
N VAL A 893 -13.61 -28.60 16.85
CA VAL A 893 -14.29 -28.55 18.15
C VAL A 893 -14.70 -29.97 18.54
N HIS A 894 -14.20 -30.42 19.68
CA HIS A 894 -14.56 -31.69 20.32
C HIS A 894 -15.41 -31.40 21.57
N GLU A 895 -15.90 -32.45 22.23
CA GLU A 895 -16.79 -32.33 23.40
C GLU A 895 -16.16 -31.56 24.57
N ASP A 896 -14.85 -31.76 24.82
CA ASP A 896 -14.11 -31.20 25.95
C ASP A 896 -12.89 -30.35 25.55
N CYS A 897 -12.61 -30.23 24.25
CA CYS A 897 -11.44 -29.53 23.77
C CYS A 897 -11.60 -28.90 22.39
N ILE A 898 -10.81 -27.85 22.16
CA ILE A 898 -10.70 -27.17 20.88
C ILE A 898 -9.29 -27.39 20.34
N GLU A 899 -9.17 -27.88 19.13
CA GLU A 899 -7.89 -28.16 18.49
C GLU A 899 -7.65 -27.21 17.31
N ILE A 900 -6.63 -26.36 17.44
CA ILE A 900 -6.19 -25.43 16.39
C ILE A 900 -4.98 -26.05 15.72
N LYS A 901 -4.99 -26.21 14.38
CA LYS A 901 -3.98 -26.97 13.63
C LYS A 901 -3.29 -26.15 12.56
N LYS A 902 -1.99 -26.44 12.37
CA LYS A 902 -1.18 -25.99 11.23
C LYS A 902 -0.19 -27.09 10.84
N GLY A 903 -0.44 -27.75 9.71
CA GLY A 903 0.35 -28.89 9.28
C GLY A 903 0.24 -30.04 10.30
N SER A 904 1.38 -30.54 10.80
CA SER A 904 1.41 -31.58 11.84
C SER A 904 1.32 -31.04 13.26
N LEU A 905 1.57 -29.75 13.48
CA LEU A 905 1.52 -29.16 14.82
C LEU A 905 0.11 -28.72 15.15
N SER A 906 -0.33 -28.95 16.38
CA SER A 906 -1.63 -28.48 16.87
C SER A 906 -1.55 -27.95 18.30
N LEU A 907 -2.33 -26.91 18.58
CA LEU A 907 -2.60 -26.38 19.90
C LEU A 907 -3.98 -26.88 20.36
N ARG A 908 -4.00 -27.71 21.41
CA ARG A 908 -5.23 -28.22 22.02
C ARG A 908 -5.57 -27.40 23.27
N ILE A 909 -6.73 -26.76 23.27
CA ILE A 909 -7.28 -26.00 24.39
C ILE A 909 -8.33 -26.89 25.09
N LEU A 910 -7.95 -27.49 26.22
CA LEU A 910 -8.86 -28.23 27.08
C LEU A 910 -9.69 -27.25 27.91
N ILE A 911 -11.02 -27.43 27.95
CA ILE A 911 -11.93 -26.56 28.68
C ILE A 911 -12.27 -27.24 30.02
N LEU A 912 -11.77 -26.68 31.12
CA LEU A 912 -11.97 -27.19 32.47
C LEU A 912 -12.96 -26.28 33.20
N SER A 913 -14.25 -26.59 33.04
CA SER A 913 -15.35 -25.81 33.60
C SER A 913 -16.39 -26.68 34.29
N ASP A 914 -16.88 -26.23 35.44
CA ASP A 914 -18.07 -26.78 36.10
C ASP A 914 -19.37 -26.14 35.58
N ILE A 915 -19.25 -25.14 34.69
CA ILE A 915 -20.38 -24.42 34.07
C ILE A 915 -20.59 -24.99 32.67
N ALA A 916 -21.84 -25.31 32.34
CA ALA A 916 -22.19 -25.74 30.98
C ALA A 916 -21.86 -24.64 29.95
N TYR A 917 -21.35 -25.04 28.80
CA TYR A 917 -20.90 -24.12 27.76
C TYR A 917 -21.22 -24.62 26.36
N ASP A 918 -21.21 -23.68 25.42
CA ASP A 918 -21.31 -23.93 23.98
C ASP A 918 -20.14 -23.25 23.25
N VAL A 919 -19.60 -23.91 22.23
CA VAL A 919 -18.47 -23.41 21.44
C VAL A 919 -18.95 -23.01 20.06
N GLY A 920 -18.87 -21.72 19.76
CA GLY A 920 -19.15 -21.14 18.44
C GLY A 920 -17.89 -20.76 17.70
N LEU A 921 -17.90 -20.91 16.38
CA LEU A 921 -16.88 -20.38 15.49
C LEU A 921 -17.49 -19.25 14.65
N SER A 922 -16.79 -18.12 14.54
CA SER A 922 -17.21 -17.01 13.68
C SER A 922 -16.02 -16.45 12.90
N SER A 923 -16.29 -15.90 11.72
CA SER A 923 -15.30 -15.12 10.99
C SER A 923 -15.35 -13.67 11.45
N ILE A 924 -14.19 -13.08 11.71
CA ILE A 924 -14.03 -11.68 12.07
C ILE A 924 -12.93 -11.06 11.21
N SER A 925 -12.94 -9.73 11.08
CA SER A 925 -11.85 -9.01 10.41
C SER A 925 -10.81 -8.54 11.42
N ILE A 926 -9.54 -8.70 11.07
CA ILE A 926 -8.40 -8.12 11.78
C ILE A 926 -7.55 -7.31 10.78
N SER A 927 -6.58 -6.55 11.28
CA SER A 927 -5.68 -5.77 10.44
C SER A 927 -4.22 -6.05 10.78
N ARG A 928 -3.41 -6.31 9.76
CA ARG A 928 -1.96 -6.47 9.89
C ARG A 928 -1.17 -5.30 9.36
N SER A 929 -1.79 -4.50 8.49
CA SER A 929 -1.20 -3.40 7.74
C SER A 929 -2.22 -2.26 7.64
N PHE A 930 -1.73 -1.03 7.54
CA PHE A 930 -2.56 0.16 7.48
C PHE A 930 -3.52 0.13 6.28
N ASN A 931 -4.79 0.43 6.53
CA ASN A 931 -5.91 0.39 5.58
C ASN A 931 -6.15 -0.99 4.93
N GLU A 932 -5.70 -2.07 5.55
CA GLU A 932 -5.93 -3.44 5.10
C GLU A 932 -6.63 -4.25 6.18
N LEU A 933 -7.73 -4.90 5.78
CA LEU A 933 -8.45 -5.88 6.58
C LEU A 933 -8.25 -7.26 5.96
N ILE A 934 -8.04 -8.24 6.83
CA ILE A 934 -7.98 -9.65 6.46
C ILE A 934 -8.91 -10.44 7.37
N ASP A 935 -9.30 -11.62 6.91
CA ASP A 935 -10.11 -12.52 7.71
C ASP A 935 -9.28 -13.18 8.83
N ALA A 936 -9.95 -13.41 9.95
CA ALA A 936 -9.52 -14.27 11.04
C ALA A 936 -10.72 -15.06 11.57
N GLN A 937 -10.44 -16.02 12.44
CA GLN A 937 -11.44 -16.85 13.09
C GLN A 937 -11.52 -16.49 14.58
N ALA A 938 -12.72 -16.35 15.10
CA ALA A 938 -12.99 -16.20 16.52
C ALA A 938 -13.61 -17.49 17.06
N VAL A 939 -12.95 -18.08 18.05
CA VAL A 939 -13.46 -19.19 18.85
C VAL A 939 -14.14 -18.61 20.08
N ASP A 940 -15.45 -18.74 20.16
CA ASP A 940 -16.29 -18.20 21.23
C ASP A 940 -16.82 -19.31 22.13
N ILE A 941 -16.37 -19.34 23.38
CA ILE A 941 -16.90 -20.25 24.39
C ILE A 941 -17.90 -19.49 25.24
N ASN A 942 -19.18 -19.84 25.12
CA ASN A 942 -20.31 -19.16 25.72
C ASN A 942 -20.77 -19.88 26.98
N TYR A 943 -20.92 -19.14 28.07
CA TYR A 943 -21.35 -19.65 29.37
C TYR A 943 -22.62 -18.92 29.81
N PHE A 944 -23.50 -19.61 30.53
CA PHE A 944 -24.68 -18.99 31.15
C PHE A 944 -24.70 -19.30 32.66
N SER A 945 -24.42 -18.29 33.48
CA SER A 945 -24.20 -18.45 34.92
C SER A 945 -24.36 -17.12 35.66
N SER A 946 -24.28 -17.12 37.00
CA SER A 946 -24.27 -15.87 37.80
C SER A 946 -22.92 -15.16 37.85
N GLY A 947 -21.86 -15.85 37.41
CA GLY A 947 -20.48 -15.41 37.34
C GLY A 947 -19.67 -16.44 36.56
N LEU A 948 -18.56 -16.03 35.96
CA LEU A 948 -17.68 -16.94 35.22
C LEU A 948 -16.46 -17.26 36.08
N THR A 949 -16.19 -18.55 36.32
CA THR A 949 -14.89 -19.05 36.78
C THR A 949 -14.54 -20.26 35.93
N VAL A 950 -13.48 -20.18 35.14
CA VAL A 950 -13.11 -21.25 34.22
C VAL A 950 -11.60 -21.37 34.05
N ASN A 951 -11.13 -22.61 33.86
CA ASN A 951 -9.74 -22.90 33.53
C ASN A 951 -9.64 -23.44 32.10
N TYR A 952 -8.57 -23.08 31.41
CA TYR A 952 -8.18 -23.66 30.13
C TYR A 952 -6.75 -24.19 30.22
N LYS A 953 -6.50 -25.34 29.61
CA LYS A 953 -5.16 -25.90 29.49
C LYS A 953 -4.80 -26.07 28.01
N CYS A 954 -3.85 -25.28 27.55
CA CYS A 954 -3.33 -25.26 26.20
C CYS A 954 -2.10 -26.19 26.11
N LEU A 955 -2.21 -27.24 25.30
CA LEU A 955 -1.20 -28.28 25.12
C LEU A 955 -0.78 -28.37 23.65
N TRP A 956 0.50 -28.66 23.42
CA TRP A 956 1.04 -28.90 22.08
C TRP A 956 0.99 -30.39 21.75
N SER A 957 0.54 -30.75 20.55
CA SER A 957 0.66 -32.10 19.99
C SER A 957 1.24 -32.06 18.57
N LEU A 958 1.98 -33.10 18.22
CA LEU A 958 2.68 -33.30 16.94
C LEU A 958 2.01 -34.37 16.08
#